data_AF-A0A9W7ADE0-F1
#
_entry.id   AF-A0A9W7ADE0-F1
#
_cell.length_a   1.000
_cell.length_b   1.000
_cell.length_c   1.000
_cell.angle_alpha   90.00
_cell.angle_beta   90.00
_cell.angle_gamma   90.00
#
_symmetry.space_group_name_H-M   'P 1'
#
loop_
_entity.id
_entity.type
_entity.pdbx_description
1 polymer ?
#
loop_
_entity_poly.entity_id
_entity_poly.type
_entity_poly.pdbx_seq_one_letter_code
_entity_poly.pdbx_strand_id
1 'polypeptide(L)'
;MSSPPAPPQRVKDATKQQRLRQKELVTKLKKEGLSGEQLHDELTAAIVDAKRDDMKHKCERCWHDKSSRCICASVPQVETKLQAKALIVIHYKEWYSAGDDAKLIKMMTPNNADVFVFGMRGEMDRLRKELEIDPQHNVILWPADDALTIDTWKDALPETSSWKQKSSSPQTQPLLRVVVLDGVYQHARHMFKYLKTHLHPDVFPPFVALKPEDISVYHRAQKKYGESDRERCEKKGDEGIRICTVEAYALLLKSLGEDEETTKAMVKAVVTNNEALKGDISVRPESGKASSASSGAAKRRRQKEGERVHGRHFRQLNEANYHRIKSPKPALSSFNVAATIRYIEARSGAERTVTGVNSEPCSLSGSICAERAALANLREDDIKEINSVSIVSDSVKPITPGLLCREYMSSRFSRQVLDPQKFDVVLAGSKGEEVDWDSVIVMKLAELFPAVPVHLRGRRVADLDFDELRGLICKPCLPEFDEELYEKTLAKAKSKINSAQHPSEQYFRLSFAAGIRFSDEECAVARQYVGLEYGTSVDPIAALAVKIEEKLEGECVIKAVIVVDELGVAVAPFAVGRAFLSELGKEATEGCMVFYHAKGKKDGGEGNKFEMKVITLDDLVPGLPEFDVGDLNLNGH
;
A
#
# COMPACT_ATOMS: atom_id res chain seq x y z
N MET A 1 11.25 -18.19 16.68
CA MET A 1 11.61 -16.76 16.71
C MET A 1 10.31 -15.98 16.82
N SER A 2 10.08 -15.31 17.95
CA SER A 2 8.82 -14.61 18.25
C SER A 2 8.72 -13.35 17.38
N SER A 3 7.63 -13.21 16.61
CA SER A 3 7.38 -12.01 15.82
C SER A 3 7.33 -10.75 16.70
N PRO A 4 7.90 -9.62 16.28
CA PRO A 4 7.81 -8.38 17.04
C PRO A 4 6.34 -7.93 17.15
N PRO A 5 5.89 -7.44 18.32
CA PRO A 5 4.51 -7.04 18.51
C PRO A 5 4.14 -5.88 17.58
N ALA A 6 2.93 -5.95 17.02
CA ALA A 6 2.39 -4.88 16.18
C ALA A 6 2.41 -3.53 16.93
N PRO A 7 2.74 -2.41 16.26
CA PRO A 7 2.73 -1.10 16.91
C PRO A 7 1.32 -0.78 17.45
N PRO A 8 1.19 -0.29 18.69
CA PRO A 8 -0.10 -0.19 19.37
C PRO A 8 -1.04 0.83 18.69
N GLN A 9 -2.29 0.41 18.47
CA GLN A 9 -3.44 1.19 17.96
C GLN A 9 -3.55 2.60 18.58
N ARG A 10 -3.11 2.76 19.85
CA ARG A 10 -3.14 3.99 20.66
C ARG A 10 -2.50 5.22 20.00
N VAL A 11 -1.50 5.06 19.13
CA VAL A 11 -0.75 6.22 18.57
C VAL A 11 -1.56 7.00 17.52
N LYS A 12 -2.38 6.30 16.72
CA LYS A 12 -3.22 6.95 15.69
C LYS A 12 -4.35 7.76 16.31
N ASP A 13 -4.99 7.24 17.36
CA ASP A 13 -6.07 7.92 18.07
C ASP A 13 -5.58 9.17 18.83
N ALA A 14 -4.40 9.11 19.44
CA ALA A 14 -3.77 10.25 20.10
C ALA A 14 -3.53 11.42 19.13
N THR A 15 -3.08 11.14 17.91
CA THR A 15 -2.83 12.18 16.90
C THR A 15 -4.12 12.84 16.42
N LYS A 16 -5.20 12.06 16.26
CA LYS A 16 -6.53 12.58 15.88
C LYS A 16 -7.13 13.44 16.99
N GLN A 17 -7.06 12.97 18.24
CA GLN A 17 -7.52 13.73 19.40
C GLN A 17 -6.74 15.03 19.60
N GLN A 18 -5.42 15.01 19.41
CA GLN A 18 -4.58 16.21 19.50
C GLN A 18 -4.99 17.27 18.47
N ARG A 19 -5.26 16.86 17.21
CA ARG A 19 -5.76 17.78 16.17
C ARG A 19 -7.13 18.35 16.48
N LEU A 20 -8.01 17.57 17.10
CA LEU A 20 -9.33 18.03 17.52
C LEU A 20 -9.20 19.10 18.62
N ARG A 21 -8.42 18.81 19.67
CA ARG A 21 -8.13 19.78 20.74
C ARG A 21 -7.51 21.07 20.23
N GLN A 22 -6.58 20.99 19.25
CA GLN A 22 -6.01 22.19 18.62
C GLN A 22 -7.06 23.01 17.89
N LYS A 23 -7.99 22.38 17.16
CA LYS A 23 -9.08 23.11 16.47
C LYS A 23 -10.04 23.77 17.44
N GLU A 24 -10.38 23.08 18.53
CA GLU A 24 -11.22 23.61 19.60
C GLU A 24 -10.55 24.83 20.26
N LEU A 25 -9.26 24.72 20.57
CA LEU A 25 -8.48 25.82 21.15
C LEU A 25 -8.39 27.03 20.21
N VAL A 26 -8.12 26.82 18.92
CA VAL A 26 -8.14 27.91 17.92
C VAL A 26 -9.51 28.59 17.88
N THR A 27 -10.59 27.81 17.93
CA THR A 27 -11.96 28.36 17.95
C THR A 27 -12.21 29.17 19.23
N LYS A 28 -11.74 28.69 20.38
CA LYS A 28 -11.83 29.40 21.66
C LYS A 28 -11.07 30.72 21.64
N LEU A 29 -9.79 30.71 21.26
CA LEU A 29 -8.96 31.92 21.21
C LEU A 29 -9.50 32.96 20.23
N LYS A 30 -10.04 32.53 19.08
CA LYS A 30 -10.73 33.45 18.16
C LYS A 30 -11.99 34.09 18.76
N LYS A 31 -12.75 33.34 19.58
CA LYS A 31 -13.91 33.90 20.30
C LYS A 31 -13.51 34.92 21.37
N GLU A 32 -12.29 34.80 21.90
CA GLU A 32 -11.69 35.76 22.84
C GLU A 32 -11.12 37.01 22.12
N GLY A 33 -11.28 37.11 20.79
CA GLY A 33 -10.86 38.25 20.00
C GLY A 33 -9.43 38.19 19.48
N LEU A 34 -8.69 37.09 19.73
CA LEU A 34 -7.32 36.95 19.24
C LEU A 34 -7.30 36.66 17.73
N SER A 35 -6.39 37.33 17.03
CA SER A 35 -6.17 37.14 15.59
C SER A 35 -4.69 37.29 15.23
N GLY A 36 -4.33 36.92 13.99
CA GLY A 36 -2.96 37.10 13.46
C GLY A 36 -1.89 36.44 14.35
N GLU A 37 -0.89 37.24 14.73
CA GLU A 37 0.26 36.81 15.52
C GLU A 37 -0.12 36.47 16.96
N GLN A 38 -0.98 37.26 17.60
CA GLN A 38 -1.43 37.00 18.97
C GLN A 38 -2.11 35.64 19.09
N LEU A 39 -2.92 35.27 18.09
CA LEU A 39 -3.51 33.93 18.02
C LEU A 39 -2.47 32.83 17.82
N HIS A 40 -1.45 33.07 16.98
CA HIS A 40 -0.36 32.12 16.78
C HIS A 40 0.45 31.90 18.05
N ASP A 41 0.72 32.97 18.79
CA ASP A 41 1.53 32.95 19.99
C ASP A 41 0.83 32.18 21.13
N GLU A 42 -0.44 32.48 21.38
CA GLU A 42 -1.21 31.80 22.41
C GLU A 42 -1.46 30.33 22.05
N LEU A 43 -1.70 30.01 20.78
CA LEU A 43 -1.84 28.62 20.33
C LEU A 43 -0.53 27.85 20.53
N THR A 44 0.59 28.45 20.18
CA THR A 44 1.91 27.81 20.29
C THR A 44 2.30 27.63 21.75
N ALA A 45 2.08 28.64 22.61
CA ALA A 45 2.28 28.53 24.05
C ALA A 45 1.52 27.34 24.64
N ALA A 46 0.22 27.23 24.33
CA ALA A 46 -0.60 26.10 24.79
C ALA A 46 -0.11 24.73 24.28
N ILE A 47 0.37 24.66 23.02
CA ILE A 47 0.95 23.42 22.46
C ILE A 47 2.25 23.06 23.18
N VAL A 48 3.10 24.04 23.47
CA VAL A 48 4.38 23.86 24.16
C VAL A 48 4.16 23.43 25.60
N ASP A 49 3.20 24.02 26.31
CA ASP A 49 2.85 23.65 27.68
C ASP A 49 2.25 22.25 27.74
N ALA A 50 1.32 21.91 26.85
CA ALA A 50 0.79 20.55 26.74
C ALA A 50 1.89 19.52 26.47
N LYS A 51 2.84 19.84 25.58
CA LYS A 51 4.03 19.00 25.36
C LYS A 51 4.88 18.87 26.62
N ARG A 52 5.09 19.95 27.38
CA ARG A 52 5.88 19.91 28.62
C ARG A 52 5.24 18.95 29.62
N ASP A 53 3.91 18.99 29.74
CA ASP A 53 3.16 18.09 30.62
C ASP A 53 3.21 16.63 30.19
N ASP A 54 2.99 16.36 28.89
CA ASP A 54 3.02 15.01 28.32
C ASP A 54 4.43 14.37 28.44
N MET A 55 5.47 15.21 28.50
CA MET A 55 6.87 14.79 28.44
C MET A 55 7.57 14.79 29.80
N LYS A 56 6.84 14.74 30.93
CA LYS A 56 7.43 14.66 32.30
C LYS A 56 8.43 13.52 32.49
N HIS A 57 8.22 12.40 31.77
CA HIS A 57 9.10 11.23 31.77
C HIS A 57 10.42 11.47 31.00
N LYS A 58 10.53 12.52 30.19
CA LYS A 58 11.75 12.88 29.45
C LYS A 58 12.65 13.79 30.24
N CYS A 59 13.95 13.69 29.97
CA CYS A 59 14.98 14.55 30.52
C CYS A 59 14.83 15.95 29.94
N GLU A 60 14.83 16.99 30.78
CA GLU A 60 14.68 18.38 30.33
C GLU A 60 15.87 18.88 29.51
N ARG A 61 17.05 18.24 29.66
CA ARG A 61 18.26 18.57 28.92
C ARG A 61 18.33 17.88 27.56
N CYS A 62 18.22 16.55 27.53
CA CYS A 62 18.40 15.77 26.29
C CYS A 62 17.09 15.31 25.62
N TRP A 63 15.94 15.52 26.24
CA TRP A 63 14.61 15.14 25.74
C TRP A 63 14.44 13.63 25.42
N HIS A 64 15.37 12.78 25.83
CA HIS A 64 15.21 11.33 25.87
C HIS A 64 14.51 10.91 27.16
N ASP A 65 13.99 9.70 27.19
CA ASP A 65 13.39 9.12 28.39
C ASP A 65 14.38 9.10 29.56
N LYS A 66 13.99 9.65 30.73
CA LYS A 66 14.85 9.78 31.92
C LYS A 66 15.36 8.43 32.42
N SER A 67 14.50 7.41 32.39
CA SER A 67 14.76 6.12 33.04
C SER A 67 15.63 5.20 32.19
N SER A 68 15.54 5.31 30.87
CA SER A 68 16.08 4.28 29.97
C SER A 68 17.15 4.79 29.01
N ARG A 69 17.14 6.07 28.62
CA ARG A 69 17.88 6.54 27.42
C ARG A 69 18.49 7.93 27.56
N CYS A 70 18.59 8.46 28.77
CA CYS A 70 19.19 9.76 28.99
C CYS A 70 20.66 9.77 28.53
N ILE A 71 21.02 10.67 27.61
CA ILE A 71 22.39 10.79 27.07
C ILE A 71 23.23 11.87 27.76
N CYS A 72 22.70 12.54 28.79
CA CYS A 72 23.34 13.71 29.40
C CYS A 72 24.74 13.45 29.94
N ALA A 73 25.03 12.23 30.41
CA ALA A 73 26.36 11.86 30.89
C ALA A 73 27.35 11.56 29.76
N SER A 74 26.85 11.26 28.56
CA SER A 74 27.66 10.85 27.39
C SER A 74 27.92 11.99 26.41
N VAL A 75 27.28 13.14 26.60
CA VAL A 75 27.51 14.35 25.81
C VAL A 75 28.52 15.22 26.56
N PRO A 76 29.74 15.44 26.02
CA PRO A 76 30.75 16.23 26.69
C PRO A 76 30.34 17.70 26.80
N GLN A 77 30.72 18.36 27.88
CA GLN A 77 30.73 19.82 27.89
C GLN A 77 31.93 20.30 27.09
N VAL A 78 31.72 21.36 26.32
CA VAL A 78 32.73 21.93 25.43
C VAL A 78 32.95 23.38 25.85
N GLU A 79 34.20 23.72 26.14
CA GLU A 79 34.62 25.10 26.35
C GLU A 79 35.20 25.63 25.03
N THR A 80 34.56 26.64 24.47
CA THR A 80 35.02 27.30 23.24
C THR A 80 36.12 28.29 23.59
N LYS A 81 37.21 28.34 22.80
CA LYS A 81 38.21 29.42 22.93
C LYS A 81 37.61 30.73 22.46
N LEU A 82 36.72 30.66 21.47
CA LEU A 82 35.99 31.82 20.96
C LEU A 82 34.95 32.29 21.97
N GLN A 83 34.83 33.62 22.10
CA GLN A 83 33.73 34.27 22.81
C GLN A 83 32.48 34.29 21.93
N ALA A 84 31.89 33.11 21.71
CA ALA A 84 30.69 32.94 20.88
C ALA A 84 29.52 32.39 21.70
N LYS A 85 28.34 32.99 21.53
CA LYS A 85 27.07 32.58 22.15
C LYS A 85 26.07 32.13 21.09
N ALA A 86 25.57 30.90 21.20
CA ALA A 86 24.52 30.39 20.32
C ALA A 86 23.13 30.85 20.76
N LEU A 87 22.39 31.51 19.88
CA LEU A 87 20.98 31.89 20.07
C LEU A 87 20.11 30.95 19.22
N ILE A 88 19.68 29.85 19.81
CA ILE A 88 19.01 28.75 19.11
C ILE A 88 17.52 29.07 19.00
N VAL A 89 17.05 29.39 17.81
CA VAL A 89 15.62 29.60 17.53
C VAL A 89 15.03 28.30 17.03
N ILE A 90 14.31 27.59 17.90
CA ILE A 90 13.72 26.29 17.60
C ILE A 90 12.24 26.42 17.26
N HIS A 91 11.81 25.80 16.17
CA HIS A 91 10.39 25.74 15.85
C HIS A 91 9.63 24.92 16.91
N TYR A 92 8.50 25.41 17.43
CA TYR A 92 7.74 24.76 18.53
C TYR A 92 7.37 23.28 18.29
N LYS A 93 7.30 22.86 17.03
CA LYS A 93 7.08 21.44 16.67
C LYS A 93 8.26 20.54 17.02
N GLU A 94 9.49 21.04 16.99
CA GLU A 94 10.69 20.30 17.36
C GLU A 94 10.99 20.34 18.87
N TRP A 95 10.36 21.26 19.61
CA TRP A 95 10.45 21.30 21.08
C TRP A 95 10.09 19.94 21.72
N TYR A 96 10.94 19.44 22.62
CA TYR A 96 10.89 18.10 23.25
C TYR A 96 11.02 16.89 22.29
N SER A 97 11.51 17.11 21.06
CA SER A 97 11.83 16.02 20.13
C SER A 97 13.20 15.42 20.44
N ALA A 98 13.24 14.16 20.87
CA ALA A 98 14.52 13.46 21.12
C ALA A 98 15.41 13.40 19.87
N GLY A 99 14.82 13.48 18.67
CA GLY A 99 15.54 13.54 17.39
C GLY A 99 16.14 14.89 17.01
N ASP A 100 15.81 15.95 17.76
CA ASP A 100 16.32 17.30 17.52
C ASP A 100 17.81 17.42 17.83
N ASP A 101 18.60 18.05 16.96
CA ASP A 101 20.04 18.15 17.20
C ASP A 101 20.41 19.47 17.89
N ALA A 102 19.62 20.54 17.74
CA ALA A 102 19.96 21.86 18.30
C ALA A 102 20.04 21.88 19.82
N LYS A 103 19.25 21.05 20.52
CA LYS A 103 19.39 20.87 21.98
C LYS A 103 20.80 20.45 22.41
N LEU A 104 21.57 19.79 21.55
CA LEU A 104 22.93 19.35 21.86
C LEU A 104 23.86 20.55 22.01
N ILE A 105 23.67 21.62 21.23
CA ILE A 105 24.44 22.87 21.37
C ILE A 105 24.26 23.40 22.81
N LYS A 106 23.01 23.54 23.27
CA LYS A 106 22.72 23.98 24.64
C LYS A 106 23.27 23.02 25.71
N MET A 107 23.31 21.72 25.44
CA MET A 107 23.87 20.74 26.38
C MET A 107 25.39 20.84 26.50
N MET A 108 26.10 21.07 25.39
CA MET A 108 27.56 21.14 25.33
C MET A 108 28.09 22.47 25.83
N THR A 109 27.42 23.58 25.52
CA THR A 109 27.85 24.94 25.88
C THR A 109 26.79 25.66 26.74
N PRO A 110 26.44 25.16 27.94
CA PRO A 110 25.28 25.62 28.71
C PRO A 110 25.34 27.10 29.09
N ASN A 111 26.53 27.66 29.28
CA ASN A 111 26.75 29.07 29.61
C ASN A 111 26.76 29.99 28.38
N ASN A 112 27.00 29.43 27.20
CA ASN A 112 27.18 30.15 25.93
C ASN A 112 26.11 29.77 24.90
N ALA A 113 24.93 29.36 25.35
CA ALA A 113 23.82 29.06 24.46
C ALA A 113 22.50 29.39 25.13
N ASP A 114 21.56 29.99 24.40
CA ASP A 114 20.18 30.22 24.83
C ASP A 114 19.22 29.65 23.78
N VAL A 115 18.07 29.17 24.24
CA VAL A 115 17.06 28.57 23.36
C VAL A 115 15.79 29.41 23.37
N PHE A 116 15.35 29.80 22.18
CA PHE A 116 14.16 30.61 21.94
C PHE A 116 13.14 29.78 21.17
N VAL A 117 11.94 29.59 21.72
CA VAL A 117 10.90 28.80 21.04
C VAL A 117 10.10 29.69 20.10
N PHE A 118 10.21 29.45 18.79
CA PHE A 118 9.51 30.24 17.78
C PHE A 118 8.00 30.09 17.88
N GLY A 119 7.31 31.23 17.92
CA GLY A 119 5.88 31.34 18.18
C GLY A 119 5.50 31.28 19.66
N MET A 120 6.43 31.14 20.60
CA MET A 120 6.10 31.27 22.02
C MET A 120 6.14 32.74 22.43
N ARG A 121 5.08 33.20 23.12
CA ARG A 121 4.91 34.58 23.56
C ARG A 121 6.14 35.09 24.33
N GLY A 122 6.67 36.24 23.91
CA GLY A 122 7.79 36.93 24.55
C GLY A 122 9.19 36.36 24.24
N GLU A 123 9.30 35.16 23.64
CA GLU A 123 10.61 34.60 23.29
C GLU A 123 11.30 35.38 22.17
N MET A 124 10.55 35.88 21.18
CA MET A 124 11.12 36.71 20.10
C MET A 124 11.52 38.10 20.60
N ASP A 125 10.81 38.67 21.57
CA ASP A 125 11.23 39.91 22.24
C ASP A 125 12.49 39.70 23.08
N ARG A 126 12.61 38.54 23.74
CA ARG A 126 13.85 38.18 24.46
C ARG A 126 15.02 38.03 23.49
N LEU A 127 14.81 37.40 22.33
CA LEU A 127 15.82 37.29 21.28
C LEU A 127 16.22 38.68 20.76
N ARG A 128 15.25 39.56 20.49
CA ARG A 128 15.52 40.94 20.04
C ARG A 128 16.39 41.68 21.05
N LYS A 129 16.01 41.67 22.33
CA LYS A 129 16.78 42.32 23.41
C LYS A 129 18.22 41.80 23.50
N GLU A 130 18.42 40.49 23.30
CA GLU A 130 19.76 39.90 23.31
C GLU A 130 20.61 40.40 22.13
N LEU A 131 20.01 40.53 20.93
CA LEU A 131 20.69 41.06 19.75
C LEU A 131 21.01 42.56 19.85
N GLU A 132 20.18 43.33 20.56
CA GLU A 132 20.37 44.77 20.79
C GLU A 132 21.56 45.09 21.70
N ILE A 133 22.08 44.13 22.47
CA ILE A 133 23.23 44.35 23.37
C ILE A 133 24.49 44.76 22.59
N ASP A 134 24.72 44.14 21.43
CA ASP A 134 25.83 44.46 20.55
C ASP A 134 25.44 44.16 19.09
N PRO A 135 24.77 45.11 18.41
CA PRO A 135 24.28 44.91 17.05
C PRO A 135 25.38 44.59 16.02
N GLN A 136 26.63 44.97 16.30
CA GLN A 136 27.76 44.80 15.38
C GLN A 136 28.29 43.36 15.36
N HIS A 137 28.12 42.61 16.45
CA HIS A 137 28.67 41.26 16.60
C HIS A 137 27.57 40.21 16.67
N ASN A 138 26.64 40.27 15.71
CA ASN A 138 25.59 39.30 15.52
C ASN A 138 25.71 38.66 14.13
N VAL A 139 25.35 37.39 14.00
CA VAL A 139 25.24 36.70 12.71
C VAL A 139 24.12 35.67 12.72
N ILE A 140 23.38 35.51 11.63
CA ILE A 140 22.42 34.41 11.45
C ILE A 140 23.06 33.31 10.58
N LEU A 141 22.96 32.07 11.01
CA LEU A 141 23.40 30.92 10.22
C LEU A 141 22.27 30.45 9.28
N TRP A 142 22.28 30.92 8.03
CA TRP A 142 21.22 30.64 7.07
C TRP A 142 21.72 30.67 5.61
N PRO A 143 21.53 29.58 4.83
CA PRO A 143 22.01 29.49 3.45
C PRO A 143 21.00 30.08 2.46
N ALA A 144 20.79 31.40 2.50
CA ALA A 144 20.04 32.11 1.45
C ALA A 144 20.95 32.48 0.27
N ASP A 145 20.34 32.74 -0.88
CA ASP A 145 21.01 33.10 -2.14
C ASP A 145 21.93 34.34 -1.99
N ASP A 146 21.56 35.26 -1.10
CA ASP A 146 22.28 36.50 -0.77
C ASP A 146 23.14 36.39 0.51
N ALA A 147 23.39 35.18 1.01
CA ALA A 147 24.17 34.97 2.22
C ALA A 147 25.66 35.24 2.02
N LEU A 148 26.30 35.88 3.00
CA LEU A 148 27.73 36.16 2.97
C LEU A 148 28.54 34.88 3.19
N THR A 149 29.76 34.84 2.64
CA THR A 149 30.77 33.91 3.14
C THR A 149 31.32 34.44 4.47
N ILE A 150 31.96 33.58 5.26
CA ILE A 150 32.56 33.99 6.54
C ILE A 150 33.63 35.08 6.34
N ASP A 151 34.47 34.94 5.30
CA ASP A 151 35.50 35.94 5.01
C ASP A 151 34.87 37.27 4.60
N THR A 152 33.86 37.25 3.72
CA THR A 152 33.13 38.46 3.33
C THR A 152 32.44 39.13 4.52
N TRP A 153 31.89 38.34 5.45
CA TRP A 153 31.31 38.88 6.69
C TRP A 153 32.39 39.52 7.58
N LYS A 154 33.55 38.88 7.77
CA LYS A 154 34.68 39.46 8.53
C LYS A 154 35.16 40.76 7.90
N ASP A 155 35.26 40.82 6.58
CA ASP A 155 35.70 42.01 5.85
C ASP A 155 34.73 43.18 6.00
N ALA A 156 33.44 42.89 6.14
CA ALA A 156 32.37 43.87 6.37
C ALA A 156 32.34 44.43 7.80
N LEU A 157 33.05 43.82 8.75
CA LEU A 157 33.13 44.34 10.12
C LEU A 157 33.96 45.64 10.17
N PRO A 158 33.70 46.53 11.14
CA PRO A 158 34.53 47.72 11.37
C PRO A 158 36.00 47.35 11.60
N GLU A 159 36.93 48.21 11.16
CA GLU A 159 38.39 48.02 11.39
C GLU A 159 38.75 47.90 12.89
N THR A 160 37.91 48.48 13.75
CA THR A 160 38.04 48.40 15.21
C THR A 160 37.58 47.06 15.79
N SER A 161 36.88 46.22 15.01
CA SER A 161 36.41 44.92 15.50
C SER A 161 37.57 43.92 15.55
N SER A 162 37.79 43.34 16.72
CA SER A 162 38.80 42.29 16.90
C SER A 162 38.48 41.00 16.14
N TRP A 163 37.24 40.81 15.69
CA TRP A 163 36.82 39.68 14.85
C TRP A 163 37.33 39.80 13.40
N LYS A 164 37.71 41.01 12.98
CA LYS A 164 38.36 41.26 11.68
C LYS A 164 39.86 40.94 11.72
N GLN A 165 40.51 41.13 12.87
CA GLN A 165 41.96 40.96 13.02
C GLN A 165 42.33 39.51 13.40
N LYS A 166 43.22 38.89 12.63
CA LYS A 166 43.67 37.48 12.85
C LYS A 166 44.48 37.25 14.14
N SER A 167 44.94 38.30 14.82
CA SER A 167 45.93 38.21 15.92
C SER A 167 45.42 38.64 17.30
N SER A 168 44.12 38.83 17.47
CA SER A 168 43.57 39.23 18.78
C SER A 168 43.55 38.03 19.74
N SER A 169 44.02 38.23 20.97
CA SER A 169 43.86 37.22 22.02
C SER A 169 42.37 36.97 22.27
N PRO A 170 41.89 35.71 22.36
CA PRO A 170 40.46 35.42 22.49
C PRO A 170 39.76 36.08 23.68
N GLN A 171 40.51 36.43 24.73
CA GLN A 171 40.00 37.05 25.96
C GLN A 171 39.53 38.51 25.79
N THR A 172 39.94 39.19 24.72
CA THR A 172 39.59 40.60 24.48
C THR A 172 38.54 40.77 23.38
N GLN A 173 38.02 39.68 22.82
CA GLN A 173 37.03 39.74 21.75
C GLN A 173 35.63 40.05 22.30
N PRO A 174 34.83 40.90 21.64
CA PRO A 174 33.44 41.10 22.01
C PRO A 174 32.65 39.81 21.74
N LEU A 175 31.60 39.59 22.53
CA LEU A 175 30.80 38.36 22.43
C LEU A 175 30.04 38.29 21.09
N LEU A 176 30.40 37.32 20.25
CA LEU A 176 29.70 37.04 18.99
C LEU A 176 28.41 36.26 19.26
N ARG A 177 27.26 36.79 18.86
CA ARG A 177 25.97 36.09 18.96
C ARG A 177 25.62 35.45 17.62
N VAL A 178 25.46 34.13 17.64
CA VAL A 178 25.14 33.34 16.45
C VAL A 178 23.70 32.87 16.55
N VAL A 179 22.82 33.42 15.74
CA VAL A 179 21.43 32.96 15.62
C VAL A 179 21.39 31.70 14.77
N VAL A 180 20.93 30.61 15.37
CA VAL A 180 20.85 29.28 14.75
C VAL A 180 19.38 28.89 14.60
N LEU A 181 18.92 28.68 13.37
CA LEU A 181 17.53 28.36 13.09
C LEU A 181 17.31 26.85 13.02
N ASP A 182 16.57 26.30 13.97
CA ASP A 182 16.30 24.86 14.04
C ASP A 182 14.86 24.48 13.68
N GLY A 183 14.75 23.64 12.66
CA GLY A 183 13.52 23.01 12.23
C GLY A 183 13.67 22.38 10.85
N VAL A 184 12.63 21.69 10.38
CA VAL A 184 12.61 21.31 8.95
C VAL A 184 12.77 22.57 8.08
N TYR A 185 13.41 22.43 6.92
CA TYR A 185 13.81 23.57 6.06
C TYR A 185 12.72 24.64 5.86
N GLN A 186 11.46 24.22 5.62
CA GLN A 186 10.35 25.16 5.46
C GLN A 186 10.02 25.94 6.74
N HIS A 187 10.09 25.28 7.90
CA HIS A 187 9.92 25.97 9.18
C HIS A 187 11.06 26.95 9.42
N ALA A 188 12.32 26.53 9.23
CA ALA A 188 13.48 27.42 9.38
C ALA A 188 13.43 28.62 8.42
N ARG A 189 12.99 28.41 7.17
CA ARG A 189 12.74 29.49 6.20
C ARG A 189 11.66 30.45 6.68
N HIS A 190 10.60 29.95 7.29
CA HIS A 190 9.55 30.80 7.86
C HIS A 190 10.07 31.61 9.05
N MET A 191 10.88 31.00 9.93
CA MET A 191 11.53 31.70 11.04
C MET A 191 12.45 32.81 10.54
N PHE A 192 13.28 32.52 9.52
CA PHE A 192 14.14 33.52 8.89
C PHE A 192 13.35 34.71 8.32
N LYS A 193 12.29 34.42 7.55
CA LYS A 193 11.40 35.45 7.00
C LYS A 193 10.77 36.30 8.11
N TYR A 194 10.32 35.65 9.18
CA TYR A 194 9.76 36.34 10.32
C TYR A 194 10.77 37.29 10.96
N LEU A 195 11.99 36.83 11.25
CA LEU A 195 13.05 37.68 11.81
C LEU A 195 13.37 38.87 10.89
N LYS A 196 13.44 38.64 9.57
CA LYS A 196 13.69 39.69 8.57
C LYS A 196 12.60 40.75 8.52
N THR A 197 11.36 40.39 8.83
CA THR A 197 10.21 41.32 8.84
C THR A 197 10.04 42.05 10.17
N HIS A 198 10.43 41.44 11.30
CA HIS A 198 10.06 41.93 12.65
C HIS A 198 11.24 42.45 13.49
N LEU A 199 12.48 42.27 13.03
CA LEU A 199 13.63 42.95 13.62
C LEU A 199 13.87 44.26 12.89
N HIS A 200 14.24 45.30 13.65
CA HIS A 200 14.65 46.58 13.05
C HIS A 200 15.87 46.34 12.15
N PRO A 201 16.00 47.02 10.98
CA PRO A 201 17.14 46.85 10.09
C PRO A 201 18.51 46.99 10.79
N ASP A 202 18.63 47.89 11.76
CA ASP A 202 19.87 48.09 12.53
C ASP A 202 20.20 46.96 13.52
N VAL A 203 19.22 46.10 13.83
CA VAL A 203 19.35 44.95 14.75
C VAL A 203 19.38 43.63 13.99
N PHE A 204 18.82 43.59 12.77
CA PHE A 204 18.77 42.38 11.95
C PHE A 204 20.18 41.96 11.52
N PRO A 205 20.70 40.82 12.00
CA PRO A 205 22.08 40.45 11.73
C PRO A 205 22.31 40.08 10.26
N PRO A 206 23.54 40.28 9.73
CA PRO A 206 23.93 39.64 8.48
C PRO A 206 23.82 38.11 8.63
N PHE A 207 23.53 37.42 7.53
CA PHE A 207 23.47 35.96 7.51
C PHE A 207 24.57 35.37 6.65
N VAL A 208 25.12 34.26 7.11
CA VAL A 208 26.26 33.58 6.48
C VAL A 208 25.86 32.19 5.98
N ALA A 209 26.36 31.85 4.80
CA ALA A 209 26.31 30.51 4.24
C ALA A 209 27.66 29.83 4.43
N LEU A 210 27.62 28.59 4.92
CA LEU A 210 28.80 27.76 5.05
C LEU A 210 29.04 26.99 3.75
N LYS A 211 30.30 26.86 3.37
CA LYS A 211 30.74 25.90 2.35
C LYS A 211 31.32 24.70 3.07
N PRO A 212 30.63 23.54 3.10
CA PRO A 212 31.20 22.35 3.70
C PRO A 212 32.41 21.91 2.88
N GLU A 213 33.62 22.03 3.44
CA GLU A 213 34.85 21.54 2.81
C GLU A 213 34.95 20.01 2.88
N ASP A 214 34.48 19.44 4.00
CA ASP A 214 34.39 18.00 4.24
C ASP A 214 32.92 17.55 4.31
N ILE A 215 32.62 16.40 3.69
CA ILE A 215 31.27 15.81 3.65
C ILE A 215 30.81 15.52 5.09
N SER A 216 29.72 16.17 5.51
CA SER A 216 29.07 16.03 6.82
C SER A 216 29.05 14.58 7.35
N VAL A 217 29.29 14.44 8.66
CA VAL A 217 29.36 13.16 9.38
C VAL A 217 27.97 12.58 9.60
N TYR A 218 26.91 13.33 9.28
CA TYR A 218 25.55 12.84 9.30
C TYR A 218 25.42 11.61 8.37
N HIS A 219 25.15 10.44 8.98
CA HIS A 219 24.96 9.18 8.26
C HIS A 219 23.86 9.29 7.17
N ARG A 220 22.94 10.26 7.27
CA ARG A 220 21.90 10.58 6.27
C ARG A 220 22.46 11.35 5.06
N ALA A 221 23.48 12.18 5.24
CA ALA A 221 24.30 12.78 4.18
C ALA A 221 25.22 11.73 3.51
N GLN A 222 25.66 10.72 4.25
CA GLN A 222 26.49 9.65 3.69
C GLN A 222 25.71 8.49 3.02
N LYS A 223 24.52 8.08 3.53
CA LYS A 223 23.74 6.93 2.99
C LYS A 223 22.80 7.24 1.82
N LYS A 224 22.45 8.51 1.57
CA LYS A 224 21.49 8.88 0.50
C LYS A 224 22.11 9.58 -0.69
N TYR A 225 23.28 10.17 -0.53
CA TYR A 225 23.94 10.94 -1.59
C TYR A 225 24.92 10.07 -2.35
N GLY A 226 24.47 8.89 -2.78
CA GLY A 226 25.18 8.16 -3.83
C GLY A 226 25.29 9.01 -5.10
N GLU A 227 26.15 8.60 -6.03
CA GLU A 227 26.53 9.32 -7.25
C GLU A 227 25.35 9.98 -8.01
N SER A 228 24.15 9.39 -7.96
CA SER A 228 22.94 9.90 -8.60
C SER A 228 22.39 11.23 -8.05
N ASP A 229 22.63 11.57 -6.78
CA ASP A 229 22.19 12.85 -6.21
C ASP A 229 23.24 13.96 -6.41
N ARG A 230 24.51 13.61 -6.67
CA ARG A 230 25.57 14.55 -7.08
C ARG A 230 25.24 15.18 -8.43
N GLU A 231 24.88 14.36 -9.42
CA GLU A 231 24.35 14.82 -10.72
C GLU A 231 23.06 15.64 -10.58
N ARG A 232 22.23 15.36 -9.56
CA ARG A 232 20.95 16.06 -9.36
C ARG A 232 21.12 17.42 -8.70
N CYS A 233 22.06 17.54 -7.76
CA CYS A 233 22.48 18.82 -7.18
C CYS A 233 23.17 19.71 -8.24
N GLU A 234 23.91 19.11 -9.19
CA GLU A 234 24.48 19.85 -10.34
C GLU A 234 23.41 20.32 -11.34
N LYS A 235 22.38 19.51 -11.61
CA LYS A 235 21.30 19.84 -12.58
C LYS A 235 20.19 20.75 -12.02
N LYS A 236 20.00 20.81 -10.70
CA LYS A 236 19.12 21.77 -10.01
C LYS A 236 20.00 22.61 -9.10
N GLY A 237 20.69 23.59 -9.69
CA GLY A 237 21.81 24.32 -9.08
C GLY A 237 21.50 25.16 -7.85
N ASP A 238 20.90 24.60 -6.80
CA ASP A 238 20.77 25.26 -5.49
C ASP A 238 20.27 24.39 -4.32
N GLU A 239 20.07 23.07 -4.47
CA GLU A 239 19.82 22.23 -3.27
C GLU A 239 21.14 21.95 -2.55
N GLY A 240 21.60 22.93 -1.77
CA GLY A 240 22.83 22.91 -0.99
C GLY A 240 23.00 21.66 -0.13
N ILE A 241 24.26 21.33 0.17
CA ILE A 241 24.67 20.22 1.03
C ILE A 241 23.94 20.35 2.37
N ARG A 242 23.13 19.35 2.72
CA ARG A 242 22.32 19.37 3.95
C ARG A 242 23.15 18.90 5.14
N ILE A 243 23.62 19.86 5.93
CA ILE A 243 24.26 19.65 7.24
C ILE A 243 23.22 19.83 8.36
N CYS A 244 23.41 19.18 9.51
CA CYS A 244 22.51 19.40 10.65
C CYS A 244 22.87 20.69 11.42
N THR A 245 21.98 21.12 12.31
CA THR A 245 22.11 22.37 13.07
C THR A 245 23.40 22.44 13.90
N VAL A 246 23.78 21.35 14.56
CA VAL A 246 25.02 21.25 15.35
C VAL A 246 26.26 21.30 14.44
N GLU A 247 26.23 20.57 13.32
CA GLU A 247 27.33 20.57 12.36
C GLU A 247 27.55 21.95 11.75
N ALA A 248 26.46 22.65 11.41
CA ALA A 248 26.51 24.01 10.91
C ALA A 248 27.16 24.95 11.94
N TYR A 249 26.74 24.89 13.20
CA TYR A 249 27.35 25.69 14.25
C TYR A 249 28.83 25.36 14.47
N ALA A 250 29.19 24.07 14.50
CA ALA A 250 30.56 23.61 14.67
C ALA A 250 31.48 24.04 13.51
N LEU A 251 30.97 23.98 12.27
CA LEU A 251 31.69 24.44 11.08
C LEU A 251 31.90 25.95 11.10
N LEU A 252 30.90 26.74 11.54
CA LEU A 252 31.07 28.18 11.73
C LEU A 252 32.20 28.46 12.73
N LEU A 253 32.19 27.83 13.91
CA LEU A 253 33.23 28.02 14.92
C LEU A 253 34.63 27.66 14.38
N LYS A 254 34.75 26.52 13.68
CA LYS A 254 36.01 26.10 13.03
C LYS A 254 36.52 27.19 12.06
N SER A 255 35.65 27.72 11.20
CA SER A 255 36.02 28.77 10.25
C SER A 255 36.30 30.13 10.92
N LEU A 256 35.89 30.31 12.17
CA LEU A 256 36.25 31.46 13.01
C LEU A 256 37.57 31.24 13.79
N GLY A 257 38.19 30.06 13.67
CA GLY A 257 39.47 29.74 14.30
C GLY A 257 39.38 28.91 15.58
N GLU A 258 38.21 28.34 15.88
CA GLU A 258 38.07 27.35 16.96
C GLU A 258 38.87 26.08 16.62
N ASP A 259 39.26 25.33 17.66
CA ASP A 259 40.03 24.10 17.45
C ASP A 259 39.19 22.95 16.86
N GLU A 260 39.91 22.06 16.15
CA GLU A 260 39.30 20.90 15.52
C GLU A 260 38.69 19.92 16.54
N GLU A 261 39.26 19.88 17.76
CA GLU A 261 38.76 19.02 18.84
C GLU A 261 37.38 19.46 19.33
N THR A 262 37.09 20.77 19.39
CA THR A 262 35.74 21.30 19.64
C THR A 262 34.77 20.83 18.56
N THR A 263 35.13 20.94 17.28
CA THR A 263 34.29 20.45 16.17
C THR A 263 34.03 18.95 16.29
N LYS A 264 35.07 18.14 16.56
CA LYS A 264 34.94 16.69 16.75
C LYS A 264 34.04 16.34 17.94
N ALA A 265 34.15 17.05 19.06
CA ALA A 265 33.30 16.86 20.23
C ALA A 265 31.83 17.15 19.90
N MET A 266 31.55 18.23 19.17
CA MET A 266 30.20 18.57 18.72
C MET A 266 29.60 17.51 17.78
N VAL A 267 30.40 17.04 16.82
CA VAL A 267 30.00 15.95 15.92
C VAL A 267 29.76 14.64 16.68
N LYS A 268 30.62 14.30 17.64
CA LYS A 268 30.46 13.11 18.49
C LYS A 268 29.15 13.15 19.26
N ALA A 269 28.72 14.30 19.77
CA ALA A 269 27.43 14.44 20.44
C ALA A 269 26.24 14.10 19.52
N VAL A 270 26.31 14.46 18.23
CA VAL A 270 25.29 14.09 17.23
C VAL A 270 25.26 12.58 17.00
N VAL A 271 26.43 11.92 16.98
CA VAL A 271 26.53 10.46 16.89
C VAL A 271 25.89 9.80 18.12
N THR A 272 26.26 10.24 19.32
CA THR A 272 25.68 9.76 20.59
C THR A 272 24.15 9.91 20.60
N ASN A 273 23.61 11.05 20.15
CA ASN A 273 22.17 11.26 20.04
C ASN A 273 21.51 10.26 19.08
N ASN A 274 22.11 10.08 17.89
CA ASN A 274 21.61 9.15 16.90
C ASN A 274 21.63 7.69 17.35
N GLU A 275 22.61 7.29 18.16
CA GLU A 275 22.69 5.95 18.75
C GLU A 275 21.58 5.71 19.75
N ALA A 276 21.31 6.66 20.65
CA ALA A 276 20.19 6.57 21.59
C ALA A 276 18.82 6.46 20.89
N LEU A 277 18.68 7.07 19.70
CA LEU A 277 17.46 6.96 18.89
C LEU A 277 17.28 5.60 18.20
N LYS A 278 18.32 4.77 18.06
CA LYS A 278 18.19 3.44 17.44
C LYS A 278 17.32 2.49 18.27
N GLY A 279 17.30 2.67 19.59
CA GLY A 279 16.45 1.89 20.51
C GLY A 279 15.03 2.43 20.67
N ASP A 280 14.63 3.48 19.93
CA ASP A 280 13.28 4.04 19.99
C ASP A 280 12.43 3.59 18.82
N ILE A 281 11.65 2.53 19.00
CA ILE A 281 10.69 2.03 17.99
C ILE A 281 9.72 3.16 17.55
N SER A 282 9.40 4.11 18.43
CA SER A 282 8.54 5.24 18.10
C SER A 282 9.21 6.26 17.16
N VAL A 283 10.55 6.27 17.08
CA VAL A 283 11.33 7.19 16.23
C VAL A 283 11.99 6.48 15.03
N ARG A 284 12.38 5.22 15.18
CA ARG A 284 12.95 4.35 14.14
C ARG A 284 12.59 2.87 14.42
N PRO A 285 11.66 2.24 13.68
CA PRO A 285 11.51 0.78 13.71
C PRO A 285 12.80 0.07 13.28
N GLU A 286 12.95 -1.21 13.63
CA GLU A 286 14.14 -2.07 13.34
C GLU A 286 14.57 -2.06 11.86
N SER A 287 13.68 -1.73 10.94
CA SER A 287 13.97 -1.52 9.51
C SER A 287 14.90 -0.33 9.21
N GLY A 288 15.29 0.48 10.20
CA GLY A 288 16.24 1.58 10.06
C GLY A 288 15.72 2.81 9.30
N LYS A 289 14.42 2.86 8.98
CA LYS A 289 13.77 3.96 8.24
C LYS A 289 12.87 4.76 9.17
N ALA A 290 12.99 6.10 9.14
CA ALA A 290 12.29 7.01 10.04
C ALA A 290 10.76 6.80 10.06
N SER A 291 10.21 6.75 11.27
CA SER A 291 8.84 6.34 11.60
C SER A 291 7.75 7.39 11.39
N SER A 292 7.93 8.40 10.53
CA SER A 292 6.73 9.12 10.06
C SER A 292 6.05 8.25 9.00
N ALA A 293 5.42 7.13 9.42
CA ALA A 293 4.57 6.30 8.56
C ALA A 293 3.49 7.15 7.86
N SER A 294 3.17 8.32 8.42
CA SER A 294 2.20 9.31 7.96
C SER A 294 2.75 10.47 7.11
N SER A 295 4.08 10.62 6.90
CA SER A 295 4.53 11.74 6.07
C SER A 295 4.22 11.47 4.59
N GLY A 296 3.67 12.49 3.93
CA GLY A 296 3.36 12.40 2.49
C GLY A 296 4.59 12.04 1.65
N ALA A 297 5.81 12.35 2.10
CA ALA A 297 7.04 11.96 1.44
C ALA A 297 7.33 10.45 1.54
N ALA A 298 7.07 9.82 2.69
CA ALA A 298 7.21 8.38 2.87
C ALA A 298 6.15 7.62 2.06
N LYS A 299 4.89 8.11 2.05
CA LYS A 299 3.82 7.54 1.22
C LYS A 299 4.16 7.62 -0.28
N ARG A 300 4.62 8.78 -0.77
CA ARG A 300 5.05 8.95 -2.17
C ARG A 300 6.23 8.06 -2.55
N ARG A 301 7.18 7.80 -1.63
CA ARG A 301 8.30 6.88 -1.88
C ARG A 301 7.83 5.43 -1.96
N ARG A 302 6.97 4.98 -1.03
CA ARG A 302 6.36 3.65 -1.09
C ARG A 302 5.55 3.45 -2.37
N GLN A 303 4.78 4.46 -2.76
CA GLN A 303 4.05 4.45 -4.02
C GLN A 303 4.98 4.30 -5.23
N LYS A 304 6.04 5.10 -5.32
CA LYS A 304 7.02 4.98 -6.42
C LYS A 304 7.75 3.65 -6.44
N GLU A 305 8.12 3.14 -5.26
CA GLU A 305 8.80 1.86 -5.15
C GLU A 305 7.87 0.69 -5.50
N GLY A 306 6.62 0.72 -5.03
CA GLY A 306 5.63 -0.29 -5.39
C GLY A 306 5.25 -0.23 -6.88
N GLU A 307 5.14 0.97 -7.46
CA GLU A 307 5.01 1.13 -8.93
C GLU A 307 6.23 0.59 -9.68
N ARG A 308 7.44 0.71 -9.11
CA ARG A 308 8.67 0.17 -9.71
C ARG A 308 8.71 -1.37 -9.66
N VAL A 309 8.30 -1.96 -8.54
CA VAL A 309 8.38 -3.41 -8.30
C VAL A 309 7.21 -4.15 -8.94
N HIS A 310 5.98 -3.67 -8.75
CA HIS A 310 4.75 -4.35 -9.19
C HIS A 310 4.15 -3.74 -10.47
N GLY A 311 4.80 -2.73 -11.03
CA GLY A 311 4.44 -2.12 -12.30
C GLY A 311 3.00 -1.63 -12.34
N ARG A 312 2.30 -1.98 -13.43
CA ARG A 312 0.91 -1.60 -13.71
C ARG A 312 -0.10 -2.11 -12.68
N HIS A 313 0.22 -3.17 -11.93
CA HIS A 313 -0.71 -3.79 -10.98
C HIS A 313 -0.78 -3.03 -9.65
N PHE A 314 0.23 -2.21 -9.33
CA PHE A 314 0.28 -1.46 -8.08
C PHE A 314 -0.95 -0.56 -7.89
N ARG A 315 -1.35 0.16 -8.95
CA ARG A 315 -2.51 1.08 -8.87
C ARG A 315 -3.82 0.32 -8.68
N GLN A 316 -4.02 -0.76 -9.43
CA GLN A 316 -5.25 -1.56 -9.37
C GLN A 316 -5.43 -2.24 -8.01
N LEU A 317 -4.36 -2.82 -7.43
CA LEU A 317 -4.43 -3.44 -6.11
C LEU A 317 -4.74 -2.41 -5.01
N ASN A 318 -4.16 -1.21 -5.08
CA ASN A 318 -4.52 -0.14 -4.14
C ASN A 318 -5.96 0.36 -4.31
N GLU A 319 -6.46 0.41 -5.54
CA GLU A 319 -7.85 0.76 -5.83
C GLU A 319 -8.80 -0.28 -5.23
N ALA A 320 -8.58 -1.57 -5.52
CA ALA A 320 -9.33 -2.68 -4.92
C ALA A 320 -9.28 -2.60 -3.38
N ASN A 321 -8.10 -2.43 -2.79
CA ASN A 321 -7.94 -2.33 -1.34
C ASN A 321 -8.67 -1.12 -0.74
N TYR A 322 -8.68 0.03 -1.42
CA TYR A 322 -9.45 1.19 -0.99
C TYR A 322 -10.95 0.89 -0.92
N HIS A 323 -11.49 0.21 -1.94
CA HIS A 323 -12.89 -0.19 -1.96
C HIS A 323 -13.22 -1.27 -0.92
N ARG A 324 -12.32 -2.23 -0.70
CA ARG A 324 -12.44 -3.24 0.37
C ARG A 324 -12.62 -2.59 1.75
N ILE A 325 -11.81 -1.57 2.07
CA ILE A 325 -11.84 -0.90 3.37
C ILE A 325 -13.04 0.02 3.52
N LYS A 326 -13.44 0.69 2.43
CA LYS A 326 -14.52 1.68 2.46
C LYS A 326 -15.91 1.04 2.50
N SER A 327 -16.05 -0.16 1.93
CA SER A 327 -17.33 -0.86 1.86
C SER A 327 -17.73 -1.44 3.21
N PRO A 328 -19.04 -1.45 3.54
CA PRO A 328 -19.53 -2.16 4.70
C PRO A 328 -19.27 -3.65 4.54
N LYS A 329 -19.04 -4.33 5.66
CA LYS A 329 -18.86 -5.79 5.68
C LYS A 329 -20.14 -6.48 5.19
N PRO A 330 -20.02 -7.54 4.37
CA PRO A 330 -21.14 -8.40 4.00
C PRO A 330 -21.82 -9.01 5.23
N ALA A 331 -23.13 -9.26 5.13
CA ALA A 331 -23.96 -9.62 6.26
C ALA A 331 -23.71 -11.04 6.79
N LEU A 332 -23.29 -11.99 5.95
CA LEU A 332 -23.14 -13.39 6.35
C LEU A 332 -21.69 -13.72 6.71
N SER A 333 -20.74 -13.36 5.86
CA SER A 333 -19.32 -13.72 6.02
C SER A 333 -18.52 -12.73 6.88
N SER A 334 -18.99 -11.48 7.01
CA SER A 334 -18.21 -10.37 7.57
C SER A 334 -16.82 -10.19 6.92
N PHE A 335 -16.65 -10.66 5.68
CA PHE A 335 -15.38 -10.78 4.98
C PHE A 335 -15.40 -9.98 3.67
N ASN A 336 -14.69 -8.85 3.65
CA ASN A 336 -14.64 -7.99 2.48
C ASN A 336 -13.69 -8.55 1.40
N VAL A 337 -14.18 -8.53 0.16
CA VAL A 337 -13.42 -8.76 -1.06
C VAL A 337 -13.73 -7.64 -2.02
N ALA A 338 -12.70 -7.09 -2.66
CA ALA A 338 -12.84 -6.13 -3.73
C ALA A 338 -12.04 -6.58 -4.95
N ALA A 339 -12.59 -6.31 -6.13
CA ALA A 339 -11.98 -6.65 -7.40
C ALA A 339 -12.01 -5.45 -8.34
N THR A 340 -10.85 -5.04 -8.84
CA THR A 340 -10.71 -3.97 -9.82
C THR A 340 -10.29 -4.56 -11.17
N ILE A 341 -11.09 -4.32 -12.19
CA ILE A 341 -10.85 -4.80 -13.56
C ILE A 341 -10.31 -3.65 -14.40
N ARG A 342 -9.24 -3.91 -15.15
CA ARG A 342 -8.71 -2.98 -16.16
C ARG A 342 -9.12 -3.42 -17.55
N TYR A 343 -9.57 -2.46 -18.34
CA TYR A 343 -9.99 -2.65 -19.71
C TYR A 343 -9.62 -1.44 -20.59
N ILE A 344 -9.67 -1.63 -21.90
CA ILE A 344 -9.52 -0.59 -22.92
C ILE A 344 -10.89 -0.32 -23.53
N GLU A 345 -11.30 0.93 -23.44
CA GLU A 345 -12.55 1.44 -24.04
C GLU A 345 -12.39 1.51 -25.58
N ALA A 346 -13.36 0.97 -26.32
CA ALA A 346 -13.26 0.82 -27.78
C ALA A 346 -13.27 2.15 -28.52
N ARG A 347 -14.06 3.12 -28.06
CA ARG A 347 -14.21 4.42 -28.72
C ARG A 347 -12.98 5.31 -28.57
N SER A 348 -12.45 5.39 -27.35
CA SER A 348 -11.36 6.30 -26.99
C SER A 348 -9.98 5.66 -27.08
N GLY A 349 -9.90 4.32 -27.00
CA GLY A 349 -8.66 3.60 -26.77
C GLY A 349 -8.07 3.84 -25.38
N ALA A 350 -8.79 4.52 -24.48
CA ALA A 350 -8.32 4.84 -23.14
C ALA A 350 -8.37 3.62 -22.24
N GLU A 351 -7.35 3.48 -21.39
CA GLU A 351 -7.35 2.52 -20.29
C GLU A 351 -8.28 3.01 -19.18
N ARG A 352 -9.17 2.13 -18.74
CA ARG A 352 -10.17 2.37 -17.70
C ARG A 352 -10.11 1.29 -16.63
N THR A 353 -10.66 1.61 -15.46
CA THR A 353 -10.89 0.63 -14.40
C THR A 353 -12.33 0.65 -13.95
N VAL A 354 -12.81 -0.51 -13.50
CA VAL A 354 -14.08 -0.64 -12.79
C VAL A 354 -13.88 -1.53 -11.57
N THR A 355 -14.51 -1.18 -10.47
CA THR A 355 -14.34 -1.90 -9.20
C THR A 355 -15.68 -2.46 -8.72
N GLY A 356 -15.66 -3.68 -8.22
CA GLY A 356 -16.76 -4.35 -7.55
C GLY A 356 -16.34 -4.82 -6.17
N VAL A 357 -17.33 -4.98 -5.28
CA VAL A 357 -17.16 -5.54 -3.93
C VAL A 357 -18.18 -6.65 -3.74
N ASN A 358 -17.87 -7.66 -2.92
CA ASN A 358 -18.81 -8.74 -2.66
C ASN A 358 -20.03 -8.24 -1.88
N SER A 359 -21.17 -8.88 -2.13
CA SER A 359 -22.43 -8.59 -1.45
C SER A 359 -23.22 -9.88 -1.26
N GLU A 360 -23.85 -9.99 -0.10
CA GLU A 360 -24.49 -11.20 0.40
C GLU A 360 -25.89 -10.85 0.91
N PRO A 361 -26.96 -11.32 0.23
CA PRO A 361 -28.31 -11.24 0.75
C PRO A 361 -28.56 -12.36 1.77
N CYS A 362 -29.80 -12.50 2.25
CA CYS A 362 -30.16 -13.55 3.21
C CYS A 362 -29.98 -14.98 2.66
N SER A 363 -30.04 -15.18 1.34
CA SER A 363 -29.78 -16.47 0.70
C SER A 363 -28.40 -16.48 0.06
N LEU A 364 -27.58 -17.48 0.38
CA LEU A 364 -26.24 -17.64 -0.19
C LEU A 364 -26.26 -17.74 -1.71
N SER A 365 -27.28 -18.37 -2.29
CA SER A 365 -27.45 -18.49 -3.76
C SER A 365 -27.62 -17.13 -4.46
N GLY A 366 -28.07 -16.11 -3.73
CA GLY A 366 -28.18 -14.73 -4.21
C GLY A 366 -26.90 -13.92 -4.08
N SER A 367 -25.84 -14.47 -3.49
CA SER A 367 -24.59 -13.74 -3.23
C SER A 367 -23.81 -13.48 -4.53
N ILE A 368 -23.19 -12.30 -4.59
CA ILE A 368 -22.35 -11.89 -5.70
C ILE A 368 -20.93 -11.62 -5.21
N CYS A 369 -19.97 -12.27 -5.85
CA CYS A 369 -18.55 -12.06 -5.59
C CYS A 369 -18.09 -10.73 -6.21
N ALA A 370 -16.98 -10.19 -5.70
CA ALA A 370 -16.47 -8.88 -6.11
C ALA A 370 -16.16 -8.79 -7.61
N GLU A 371 -15.63 -9.85 -8.21
CA GLU A 371 -15.28 -9.94 -9.63
C GLU A 371 -16.54 -9.92 -10.50
N ARG A 372 -17.58 -10.68 -10.12
CA ARG A 372 -18.86 -10.68 -10.83
C ARG A 372 -19.56 -9.32 -10.70
N ALA A 373 -19.48 -8.69 -9.53
CA ALA A 373 -19.98 -7.33 -9.34
C ALA A 373 -19.27 -6.32 -10.25
N ALA A 374 -17.93 -6.41 -10.36
CA ALA A 374 -17.16 -5.55 -11.26
C ALA A 374 -17.50 -5.79 -12.74
N LEU A 375 -17.63 -7.06 -13.16
CA LEU A 375 -17.98 -7.41 -14.55
C LEU A 375 -19.42 -7.05 -14.93
N ALA A 376 -20.35 -7.05 -13.97
CA ALA A 376 -21.71 -6.61 -14.21
C ALA A 376 -21.78 -5.13 -14.61
N ASN A 377 -20.91 -4.30 -14.02
CA ASN A 377 -20.79 -2.88 -14.36
C ASN A 377 -20.28 -2.63 -15.78
N LEU A 378 -19.59 -3.61 -16.39
CA LEU A 378 -19.07 -3.53 -17.76
C LEU A 378 -20.13 -3.81 -18.85
N ARG A 379 -21.39 -4.07 -18.49
CA ARG A 379 -22.42 -4.47 -19.47
C ARG A 379 -22.76 -3.38 -20.48
N GLU A 380 -22.74 -2.13 -20.05
CA GLU A 380 -23.12 -0.97 -20.89
C GLU A 380 -21.91 -0.33 -21.59
N ASP A 381 -20.70 -0.83 -21.30
CA ASP A 381 -19.47 -0.25 -21.82
C ASP A 381 -19.11 -0.82 -23.19
N ASP A 382 -18.60 0.05 -24.06
CA ASP A 382 -18.04 -0.32 -25.36
C ASP A 382 -16.58 -0.77 -25.18
N ILE A 383 -16.38 -2.08 -24.99
CA ILE A 383 -15.10 -2.65 -24.55
C ILE A 383 -14.34 -3.24 -25.73
N LYS A 384 -13.10 -2.79 -25.91
CA LYS A 384 -12.17 -3.38 -26.88
C LYS A 384 -11.42 -4.56 -26.32
N GLU A 385 -10.88 -4.42 -25.12
CA GLU A 385 -10.05 -5.45 -24.49
C GLU A 385 -10.16 -5.37 -22.97
N ILE A 386 -10.17 -6.52 -22.28
CA ILE A 386 -10.06 -6.62 -20.83
C ILE A 386 -8.75 -7.33 -20.50
N ASN A 387 -7.86 -6.66 -19.78
CA ASN A 387 -6.48 -7.12 -19.63
C ASN A 387 -6.23 -7.87 -18.31
N SER A 388 -6.93 -7.50 -17.24
CA SER A 388 -6.65 -8.06 -15.91
C SER A 388 -7.75 -7.78 -14.88
N VAL A 389 -7.78 -8.61 -13.84
CA VAL A 389 -8.48 -8.34 -12.57
C VAL A 389 -7.48 -8.32 -11.42
N SER A 390 -7.64 -7.39 -10.49
CA SER A 390 -6.87 -7.31 -9.25
C SER A 390 -7.80 -7.50 -8.05
N ILE A 391 -7.52 -8.50 -7.22
CA ILE A 391 -8.38 -8.94 -6.12
C ILE A 391 -7.65 -8.74 -4.80
N VAL A 392 -8.31 -8.07 -3.86
CA VAL A 392 -7.81 -7.89 -2.48
C VAL A 392 -8.92 -8.26 -1.51
N SER A 393 -8.58 -9.01 -0.47
CA SER A 393 -9.51 -9.44 0.57
C SER A 393 -9.03 -9.10 1.98
N ASP A 394 -9.88 -9.34 2.96
CA ASP A 394 -9.54 -9.20 4.39
C ASP A 394 -8.51 -10.23 4.87
N SER A 395 -8.24 -11.30 4.09
CA SER A 395 -7.22 -12.29 4.42
C SER A 395 -5.81 -11.73 4.26
N VAL A 396 -4.89 -12.17 5.12
CA VAL A 396 -3.45 -11.90 4.97
C VAL A 396 -2.84 -12.65 3.79
N LYS A 397 -3.44 -13.78 3.40
CA LYS A 397 -3.05 -14.57 2.23
C LYS A 397 -3.92 -14.17 1.02
N PRO A 398 -3.36 -14.18 -0.19
CA PRO A 398 -4.14 -14.00 -1.41
C PRO A 398 -5.18 -15.11 -1.54
N ILE A 399 -6.40 -14.76 -1.95
CA ILE A 399 -7.45 -15.73 -2.27
C ILE A 399 -7.69 -15.75 -3.77
N THR A 400 -7.82 -16.93 -4.36
CA THR A 400 -8.18 -17.06 -5.77
C THR A 400 -9.67 -16.76 -5.98
N PRO A 401 -10.08 -16.28 -7.17
CA PRO A 401 -11.49 -16.15 -7.51
C PRO A 401 -12.21 -17.50 -7.41
N GLY A 402 -13.48 -17.49 -7.00
CA GLY A 402 -14.31 -18.70 -6.99
C GLY A 402 -14.59 -19.21 -8.41
N LEU A 403 -14.95 -20.49 -8.55
CA LEU A 403 -15.16 -21.13 -9.86
C LEU A 403 -16.22 -20.43 -10.71
N LEU A 404 -17.29 -19.94 -10.08
CA LEU A 404 -18.32 -19.14 -10.77
C LEU A 404 -17.73 -17.87 -11.39
N CYS A 405 -16.84 -17.17 -10.69
CA CYS A 405 -16.17 -15.99 -11.25
C CYS A 405 -15.25 -16.36 -12.41
N ARG A 406 -14.50 -17.46 -12.25
CA ARG A 406 -13.58 -17.97 -13.28
C ARG A 406 -14.31 -18.35 -14.57
N GLU A 407 -15.41 -19.07 -14.45
CA GLU A 407 -16.28 -19.42 -15.58
C GLU A 407 -16.87 -18.18 -16.23
N TYR A 408 -17.42 -17.27 -15.43
CA TYR A 408 -18.03 -16.05 -15.93
C TYR A 408 -17.04 -15.19 -16.72
N MET A 409 -15.81 -15.02 -16.23
CA MET A 409 -14.73 -14.34 -16.96
C MET A 409 -14.35 -15.07 -18.25
N SER A 410 -14.31 -16.40 -18.22
CA SER A 410 -13.84 -17.23 -19.34
C SER A 410 -14.86 -17.41 -20.47
N SER A 411 -16.15 -17.22 -20.18
CA SER A 411 -17.26 -17.53 -21.09
C SER A 411 -18.01 -16.30 -21.60
N ARG A 412 -18.10 -15.22 -20.80
CA ARG A 412 -18.92 -14.06 -21.13
C ARG A 412 -18.44 -13.28 -22.35
N PHE A 413 -17.12 -13.17 -22.53
CA PHE A 413 -16.52 -12.34 -23.57
C PHE A 413 -15.93 -13.17 -24.71
N SER A 414 -15.86 -12.59 -25.91
CA SER A 414 -15.12 -13.21 -27.01
C SER A 414 -13.63 -13.21 -26.72
N ARG A 415 -12.87 -14.11 -27.36
CA ARG A 415 -11.39 -14.16 -27.23
C ARG A 415 -10.70 -12.87 -27.67
N GLN A 416 -11.36 -12.06 -28.51
CA GLN A 416 -10.83 -10.77 -28.94
C GLN A 416 -10.91 -9.74 -27.81
N VAL A 417 -11.97 -9.79 -27.00
CA VAL A 417 -12.18 -8.88 -25.87
C VAL A 417 -11.45 -9.39 -24.62
N LEU A 418 -11.54 -10.67 -24.29
CA LEU A 418 -10.84 -11.27 -23.15
C LEU A 418 -10.23 -12.59 -23.61
N ASP A 419 -8.90 -12.63 -23.67
CA ASP A 419 -8.14 -13.85 -23.93
C ASP A 419 -7.67 -14.46 -22.59
N PRO A 420 -8.24 -15.60 -22.14
CA PRO A 420 -7.86 -16.20 -20.86
C PRO A 420 -6.37 -16.55 -20.73
N GLN A 421 -5.65 -16.73 -21.85
CA GLN A 421 -4.21 -16.99 -21.82
C GLN A 421 -3.38 -15.74 -21.55
N LYS A 422 -3.92 -14.56 -21.87
CA LYS A 422 -3.24 -13.27 -21.68
C LYS A 422 -3.73 -12.54 -20.44
N PHE A 423 -4.98 -12.78 -20.04
CA PHE A 423 -5.64 -12.13 -18.92
C PHE A 423 -4.97 -12.45 -17.58
N ASP A 424 -4.47 -11.40 -16.93
CA ASP A 424 -3.84 -11.51 -15.60
C ASP A 424 -4.90 -11.53 -14.49
N VAL A 425 -4.84 -12.55 -13.63
CA VAL A 425 -5.53 -12.59 -12.34
C VAL A 425 -4.50 -12.27 -11.27
N VAL A 426 -4.58 -11.06 -10.71
CA VAL A 426 -3.66 -10.54 -9.70
C VAL A 426 -4.33 -10.62 -8.33
N LEU A 427 -3.69 -11.29 -7.40
CA LEU A 427 -4.21 -11.57 -6.07
C LEU A 427 -3.29 -10.96 -5.02
N ALA A 428 -3.84 -10.38 -3.97
CA ALA A 428 -3.05 -9.97 -2.81
C ALA A 428 -3.87 -10.12 -1.53
N GLY A 429 -3.20 -10.52 -0.45
CA GLY A 429 -3.74 -10.37 0.89
C GLY A 429 -3.62 -8.93 1.40
N SER A 430 -4.04 -8.71 2.64
CA SER A 430 -3.94 -7.41 3.31
C SER A 430 -3.35 -7.53 4.72
N LYS A 431 -2.60 -6.49 5.12
CA LYS A 431 -2.09 -6.30 6.48
C LYS A 431 -2.80 -5.08 7.08
N GLY A 432 -3.99 -5.32 7.62
CA GLY A 432 -4.89 -4.28 8.13
C GLY A 432 -5.48 -3.44 6.99
N GLU A 433 -5.08 -2.16 6.90
CA GLU A 433 -5.56 -1.22 5.88
C GLU A 433 -4.66 -1.14 4.63
N GLU A 434 -3.53 -1.85 4.61
CA GLU A 434 -2.59 -1.83 3.49
C GLU A 434 -2.60 -3.19 2.75
N VAL A 435 -2.36 -3.16 1.44
CA VAL A 435 -2.07 -4.37 0.66
C VAL A 435 -0.79 -5.02 1.20
N ASP A 436 -0.80 -6.33 1.35
CA ASP A 436 0.43 -7.08 1.65
C ASP A 436 1.18 -7.36 0.34
N TRP A 437 2.16 -6.51 0.03
CA TRP A 437 2.91 -6.60 -1.22
C TRP A 437 3.77 -7.87 -1.33
N ASP A 438 4.12 -8.47 -0.21
CA ASP A 438 4.88 -9.73 -0.17
C ASP A 438 3.99 -10.94 -0.52
N SER A 439 2.67 -10.77 -0.50
CA SER A 439 1.70 -11.84 -0.78
C SER A 439 1.06 -11.73 -2.17
N VAL A 440 1.60 -10.85 -3.04
CA VAL A 440 1.08 -10.65 -4.39
C VAL A 440 1.41 -11.84 -5.28
N ILE A 441 0.38 -12.42 -5.90
CA ILE A 441 0.48 -13.51 -6.88
C ILE A 441 -0.17 -13.06 -8.19
N VAL A 442 0.44 -13.42 -9.32
CA VAL A 442 -0.12 -13.20 -10.65
C VAL A 442 -0.25 -14.55 -11.36
N MET A 443 -1.44 -14.87 -11.83
CA MET A 443 -1.75 -16.10 -12.58
C MET A 443 -2.51 -15.77 -13.85
N LYS A 444 -2.58 -16.72 -14.79
CA LYS A 444 -3.46 -16.59 -15.97
C LYS A 444 -4.82 -17.19 -15.69
N LEU A 445 -5.88 -16.59 -16.27
CA LEU A 445 -7.23 -17.15 -16.15
C LEU A 445 -7.31 -18.57 -16.73
N ALA A 446 -6.60 -18.84 -17.82
CA ALA A 446 -6.54 -20.18 -18.43
C ALA A 446 -5.91 -21.24 -17.51
N GLU A 447 -5.00 -20.84 -16.60
CA GLU A 447 -4.42 -21.72 -15.58
C GLU A 447 -5.41 -22.00 -14.45
N LEU A 448 -6.30 -21.05 -14.14
CA LEU A 448 -7.29 -21.17 -13.07
C LEU A 448 -8.58 -21.89 -13.51
N PHE A 449 -8.87 -21.92 -14.82
CA PHE A 449 -10.11 -22.51 -15.36
C PHE A 449 -9.84 -23.24 -16.69
N PRO A 450 -9.21 -24.42 -16.63
CA PRO A 450 -8.93 -25.21 -17.82
C PRO A 450 -10.20 -25.82 -18.42
N ALA A 451 -10.07 -26.35 -19.64
CA ALA A 451 -11.13 -27.06 -20.36
C ALA A 451 -12.44 -26.25 -20.56
N VAL A 452 -12.35 -24.94 -20.75
CA VAL A 452 -13.54 -24.08 -20.97
C VAL A 452 -14.28 -24.52 -22.26
N PRO A 453 -15.62 -24.68 -22.21
CA PRO A 453 -16.44 -25.14 -23.33
C PRO A 453 -16.11 -24.42 -24.64
N VAL A 454 -15.87 -25.18 -25.71
CA VAL A 454 -15.31 -24.63 -26.96
C VAL A 454 -16.31 -23.86 -27.82
N HIS A 455 -17.58 -24.25 -27.80
CA HIS A 455 -18.61 -23.67 -28.68
C HIS A 455 -19.38 -22.50 -28.04
N LEU A 456 -19.25 -22.30 -26.71
CA LEU A 456 -19.96 -21.25 -25.96
C LEU A 456 -19.14 -19.99 -25.71
N ARG A 457 -17.88 -19.90 -26.15
CA ARG A 457 -17.03 -18.75 -25.83
C ARG A 457 -17.41 -17.50 -26.62
N GLY A 458 -18.03 -16.54 -25.96
CA GLY A 458 -18.30 -15.20 -26.49
C GLY A 458 -19.15 -15.16 -27.76
N ARG A 459 -19.83 -16.27 -28.09
CA ARG A 459 -20.89 -16.33 -29.10
C ARG A 459 -22.22 -16.38 -28.38
N ARG A 460 -23.21 -15.65 -28.87
CA ARG A 460 -24.58 -15.85 -28.39
C ARG A 460 -25.04 -17.20 -28.95
N VAL A 461 -25.70 -18.01 -28.13
CA VAL A 461 -26.28 -19.28 -28.58
C VAL A 461 -27.23 -19.07 -29.76
N ALA A 462 -27.89 -17.90 -29.84
CA ALA A 462 -28.73 -17.50 -30.96
C ALA A 462 -27.99 -17.44 -32.31
N ASP A 463 -26.68 -17.17 -32.30
CA ASP A 463 -25.85 -17.03 -33.50
C ASP A 463 -25.16 -18.34 -33.90
N LEU A 464 -25.43 -19.46 -33.20
CA LEU A 464 -24.84 -20.75 -33.50
C LEU A 464 -25.63 -21.47 -34.60
N ASP A 465 -24.90 -21.98 -35.61
CA ASP A 465 -25.41 -22.96 -36.57
C ASP A 465 -25.23 -24.37 -35.98
N PHE A 466 -26.34 -25.01 -35.62
CA PHE A 466 -26.32 -26.32 -34.98
C PHE A 466 -25.92 -27.45 -35.94
N ASP A 467 -26.19 -27.29 -37.23
CA ASP A 467 -25.81 -28.30 -38.23
C ASP A 467 -24.31 -28.21 -38.53
N GLU A 468 -23.76 -26.99 -38.58
CA GLU A 468 -22.31 -26.78 -38.60
C GLU A 468 -21.67 -27.44 -37.38
N LEU A 469 -22.14 -27.13 -36.17
CA LEU A 469 -21.59 -27.67 -34.93
C LEU A 469 -21.62 -29.20 -34.89
N ARG A 470 -22.73 -29.83 -35.28
CA ARG A 470 -22.83 -31.30 -35.37
C ARG A 470 -21.78 -31.87 -36.34
N GLY A 471 -21.54 -31.20 -37.47
CA GLY A 471 -20.51 -31.59 -38.42
C GLY A 471 -19.06 -31.49 -37.90
N LEU A 472 -18.84 -30.69 -36.84
CA LEU A 472 -17.52 -30.55 -36.20
C LEU A 472 -17.25 -31.59 -35.11
N ILE A 473 -18.27 -32.27 -34.58
CA ILE A 473 -18.12 -33.26 -33.50
C ILE A 473 -17.54 -34.55 -34.07
N CYS A 474 -16.35 -34.94 -33.60
CA CYS A 474 -15.83 -36.28 -33.89
C CYS A 474 -16.52 -37.31 -33.00
N LYS A 475 -16.72 -38.53 -33.54
CA LYS A 475 -17.06 -39.65 -32.67
C LYS A 475 -15.95 -39.85 -31.62
N PRO A 476 -16.31 -40.15 -30.37
CA PRO A 476 -15.34 -40.51 -29.34
C PRO A 476 -14.48 -41.69 -29.81
N CYS A 477 -13.17 -41.61 -29.63
CA CYS A 477 -12.21 -42.65 -30.06
C CYS A 477 -11.12 -42.93 -29.00
N LEU A 478 -11.40 -42.65 -27.73
CA LEU A 478 -10.47 -42.91 -26.63
C LEU A 478 -10.68 -44.33 -26.08
N PRO A 479 -9.62 -45.09 -25.78
CA PRO A 479 -9.73 -46.42 -25.17
C PRO A 479 -10.49 -46.43 -23.84
N GLU A 480 -10.36 -45.36 -23.04
CA GLU A 480 -10.98 -45.20 -21.73
C GLU A 480 -12.39 -44.57 -21.79
N PHE A 481 -12.92 -44.33 -22.99
CA PHE A 481 -14.21 -43.66 -23.15
C PHE A 481 -15.38 -44.56 -22.78
N ASP A 482 -16.23 -44.07 -21.88
CA ASP A 482 -17.45 -44.75 -21.46
C ASP A 482 -18.62 -44.41 -22.40
N GLU A 483 -18.76 -45.22 -23.47
CA GLU A 483 -19.79 -45.04 -24.50
C GLU A 483 -21.22 -45.18 -23.93
N GLU A 484 -21.43 -46.12 -23.00
CA GLU A 484 -22.74 -46.32 -22.37
C GLU A 484 -23.15 -45.08 -21.55
N LEU A 485 -22.24 -44.53 -20.75
CA LEU A 485 -22.51 -43.33 -19.97
C LEU A 485 -22.82 -42.15 -20.88
N TYR A 486 -22.03 -41.95 -21.95
CA TYR A 486 -22.25 -40.89 -22.91
C TYR A 486 -23.62 -40.99 -23.58
N GLU A 487 -24.00 -42.16 -24.09
CA GLU A 487 -25.28 -42.35 -24.79
C GLU A 487 -26.48 -42.15 -23.85
N LYS A 488 -26.41 -42.64 -22.60
CA LYS A 488 -27.44 -42.38 -21.58
C LYS A 488 -27.56 -40.88 -21.28
N THR A 489 -26.43 -40.19 -21.17
CA THR A 489 -26.40 -38.75 -20.88
C THR A 489 -26.94 -37.95 -22.07
N LEU A 490 -26.58 -38.30 -23.29
CA LEU A 490 -27.06 -37.65 -24.52
C LEU A 490 -28.55 -37.87 -24.72
N ALA A 491 -29.04 -39.10 -24.49
CA ALA A 491 -30.47 -39.39 -24.51
C ALA A 491 -31.21 -38.53 -23.48
N LYS A 492 -30.63 -38.31 -22.29
CA LYS A 492 -31.20 -37.44 -21.26
C LYS A 492 -31.19 -35.97 -21.68
N ALA A 493 -30.12 -35.46 -22.29
CA ALA A 493 -30.04 -34.09 -22.81
C ALA A 493 -31.07 -33.83 -23.92
N LYS A 494 -31.30 -34.82 -24.80
CA LYS A 494 -32.32 -34.76 -25.87
C LYS A 494 -33.75 -34.96 -25.38
N SER A 495 -33.94 -35.45 -24.16
CA SER A 495 -35.28 -35.72 -23.64
C SER A 495 -36.04 -34.41 -23.43
N LYS A 496 -37.18 -34.26 -24.11
CA LYS A 496 -38.03 -33.07 -23.97
C LYS A 496 -38.74 -33.07 -22.62
N ILE A 497 -39.02 -31.86 -22.13
CA ILE A 497 -39.93 -31.70 -21.01
C ILE A 497 -41.32 -31.71 -21.63
N ASN A 498 -42.23 -32.56 -21.13
CA ASN A 498 -43.59 -32.70 -21.70
C ASN A 498 -44.45 -31.41 -21.66
N SER A 499 -43.88 -30.27 -21.29
CA SER A 499 -44.50 -28.96 -21.41
C SER A 499 -43.76 -28.13 -22.46
N ALA A 500 -44.38 -27.89 -23.61
CA ALA A 500 -43.96 -26.89 -24.61
C ALA A 500 -43.85 -25.44 -24.06
N GLN A 501 -44.13 -25.27 -22.77
CA GLN A 501 -44.06 -24.03 -22.00
C GLN A 501 -42.85 -23.95 -21.05
N HIS A 502 -41.94 -24.94 -21.07
CA HIS A 502 -40.79 -24.90 -20.16
C HIS A 502 -39.80 -23.79 -20.57
N PRO A 503 -39.26 -22.98 -19.62
CA PRO A 503 -38.36 -21.87 -19.94
C PRO A 503 -37.12 -22.27 -20.74
N SER A 504 -36.60 -23.49 -20.54
CA SER A 504 -35.50 -24.03 -21.35
C SER A 504 -35.87 -24.02 -22.83
N GLU A 505 -37.03 -24.56 -23.21
CA GLU A 505 -37.43 -24.66 -24.62
C GLU A 505 -37.78 -23.29 -25.25
N GLN A 506 -38.20 -22.31 -24.42
CA GLN A 506 -38.62 -20.99 -24.89
C GLN A 506 -37.48 -19.98 -24.98
N TYR A 507 -36.55 -19.99 -24.02
CA TYR A 507 -35.55 -18.92 -23.85
C TYR A 507 -34.11 -19.41 -24.02
N PHE A 508 -33.84 -20.71 -23.85
CA PHE A 508 -32.48 -21.26 -23.86
C PHE A 508 -32.34 -22.37 -24.89
N ARG A 509 -31.72 -22.07 -26.04
CA ARG A 509 -31.70 -22.97 -27.20
C ARG A 509 -30.87 -24.26 -27.05
N LEU A 510 -30.31 -24.55 -25.88
CA LEU A 510 -29.49 -25.75 -25.63
C LEU A 510 -29.89 -26.38 -24.29
N SER A 511 -30.08 -27.70 -24.31
CA SER A 511 -30.30 -28.52 -23.12
C SER A 511 -29.03 -29.25 -22.74
N PHE A 512 -28.72 -29.31 -21.45
CA PHE A 512 -27.57 -30.05 -20.92
C PHE A 512 -28.02 -31.21 -20.02
N ALA A 513 -27.22 -32.27 -19.98
CA ALA A 513 -27.33 -33.34 -19.00
C ALA A 513 -25.94 -33.75 -18.51
N ALA A 514 -25.90 -34.32 -17.30
CA ALA A 514 -24.70 -34.87 -16.70
C ALA A 514 -24.90 -36.37 -16.45
N GLY A 515 -23.82 -37.12 -16.62
CA GLY A 515 -23.72 -38.52 -16.29
C GLY A 515 -22.51 -38.77 -15.40
N ILE A 516 -22.69 -39.65 -14.42
CA ILE A 516 -21.65 -40.09 -13.50
C ILE A 516 -21.60 -41.62 -13.50
N ARG A 517 -20.39 -42.18 -13.62
CA ARG A 517 -20.10 -43.61 -13.39
C ARG A 517 -19.43 -43.78 -12.04
N PHE A 518 -19.94 -44.71 -11.24
CA PHE A 518 -19.38 -45.08 -9.95
C PHE A 518 -18.50 -46.34 -10.05
N SER A 519 -17.74 -46.65 -9.00
CA SER A 519 -16.86 -47.82 -8.91
C SER A 519 -17.58 -49.17 -8.89
N ASP A 520 -18.89 -49.18 -8.63
CA ASP A 520 -19.74 -50.36 -8.73
C ASP A 520 -20.35 -50.55 -10.14
N GLU A 521 -19.83 -49.79 -11.12
CA GLU A 521 -20.29 -49.74 -12.50
C GLU A 521 -21.69 -49.13 -12.70
N GLU A 522 -22.38 -48.64 -11.67
CA GLU A 522 -23.67 -47.97 -11.86
C GLU A 522 -23.50 -46.60 -12.54
N CYS A 523 -24.44 -46.23 -13.42
CA CYS A 523 -24.55 -44.87 -13.96
C CYS A 523 -25.71 -44.12 -13.30
N ALA A 524 -25.48 -42.85 -12.96
CA ALA A 524 -26.55 -41.90 -12.69
C ALA A 524 -26.54 -40.79 -13.75
N VAL A 525 -27.72 -40.42 -14.28
CA VAL A 525 -27.86 -39.34 -15.26
C VAL A 525 -28.98 -38.37 -14.88
N ALA A 526 -28.71 -37.07 -14.98
CA ALA A 526 -29.71 -36.03 -14.75
C ALA A 526 -29.60 -34.92 -15.80
N ARG A 527 -30.72 -34.26 -16.05
CA ARG A 527 -30.77 -33.09 -16.92
C ARG A 527 -30.60 -31.81 -16.12
N GLN A 528 -30.18 -30.76 -16.78
CA GLN A 528 -30.27 -29.40 -16.26
C GLN A 528 -31.74 -29.01 -16.13
N TYR A 529 -32.08 -28.30 -15.05
CA TYR A 529 -33.38 -27.66 -14.90
C TYR A 529 -33.19 -26.15 -15.03
N VAL A 530 -33.91 -25.53 -15.96
CA VAL A 530 -33.80 -24.10 -16.19
C VAL A 530 -35.04 -23.40 -15.66
N GLY A 531 -34.84 -22.55 -14.67
CA GLY A 531 -35.89 -21.69 -14.12
C GLY A 531 -35.98 -20.38 -14.90
N LEU A 532 -37.15 -19.74 -14.86
CA LEU A 532 -37.33 -18.40 -15.41
C LEU A 532 -36.45 -17.39 -14.66
N GLU A 533 -36.41 -17.50 -13.33
CA GLU A 533 -35.44 -16.82 -12.49
C GLU A 533 -34.11 -17.59 -12.56
N TYR A 534 -33.06 -16.94 -13.07
CA TYR A 534 -31.79 -17.63 -13.34
C TYR A 534 -31.22 -18.34 -12.11
N GLY A 535 -31.34 -17.75 -10.91
CA GLY A 535 -30.87 -18.33 -9.65
C GLY A 535 -31.64 -19.59 -9.20
N THR A 536 -32.78 -19.91 -9.84
CA THR A 536 -33.57 -21.13 -9.57
C THR A 536 -33.22 -22.28 -10.52
N SER A 537 -32.31 -22.06 -11.47
CA SER A 537 -31.83 -23.12 -12.35
C SER A 537 -30.94 -24.10 -11.58
N VAL A 538 -31.08 -25.38 -11.87
CA VAL A 538 -30.32 -26.47 -11.23
C VAL A 538 -29.32 -27.00 -12.24
N ASP A 539 -28.04 -26.95 -11.87
CA ASP A 539 -26.94 -27.55 -12.60
C ASP A 539 -27.16 -29.08 -12.74
N PRO A 540 -26.85 -29.69 -13.90
CA PRO A 540 -27.13 -31.11 -14.11
C PRO A 540 -26.35 -32.04 -13.18
N ILE A 541 -25.17 -31.65 -12.67
CA ILE A 541 -24.43 -32.42 -11.67
C ILE A 541 -25.05 -32.20 -10.29
N ALA A 542 -25.44 -30.97 -9.95
CA ALA A 542 -26.15 -30.71 -8.69
C ALA A 542 -27.48 -31.48 -8.60
N ALA A 543 -28.16 -31.72 -9.74
CA ALA A 543 -29.35 -32.56 -9.80
C ALA A 543 -29.08 -34.04 -9.47
N LEU A 544 -27.81 -34.48 -9.41
CA LEU A 544 -27.39 -35.82 -9.01
C LEU A 544 -26.94 -35.90 -7.54
N ALA A 545 -26.96 -34.80 -6.77
CA ALA A 545 -26.39 -34.73 -5.42
C ALA A 545 -26.84 -35.89 -4.51
N VAL A 546 -28.15 -36.13 -4.39
CA VAL A 546 -28.72 -37.19 -3.54
C VAL A 546 -28.19 -38.58 -3.94
N LYS A 547 -28.06 -38.86 -5.24
CA LYS A 547 -27.58 -40.16 -5.71
C LYS A 547 -26.07 -40.30 -5.51
N ILE A 548 -25.32 -39.21 -5.64
CA ILE A 548 -23.89 -39.18 -5.33
C ILE A 548 -23.69 -39.48 -3.84
N GLU A 549 -24.41 -38.78 -2.95
CA GLU A 549 -24.34 -39.00 -1.50
C GLU A 549 -24.66 -40.45 -1.12
N GLU A 550 -25.77 -41.01 -1.62
CA GLU A 550 -26.16 -42.41 -1.41
C GLU A 550 -25.03 -43.39 -1.82
N LYS A 551 -24.35 -43.11 -2.93
CA LYS A 551 -23.26 -43.97 -3.43
C LYS A 551 -21.99 -43.84 -2.61
N LEU A 552 -21.63 -42.62 -2.20
CA LEU A 552 -20.46 -42.40 -1.36
C LEU A 552 -20.64 -43.00 0.05
N GLU A 553 -21.86 -42.95 0.60
CA GLU A 553 -22.19 -43.65 1.85
C GLU A 553 -22.04 -45.17 1.75
N GLY A 554 -22.28 -45.72 0.55
CA GLY A 554 -22.02 -47.12 0.21
C GLY A 554 -20.56 -47.42 -0.17
N GLU A 555 -19.61 -46.56 0.21
CA GLU A 555 -18.17 -46.68 -0.07
C GLU A 555 -17.81 -46.73 -1.58
N CYS A 556 -18.71 -46.30 -2.46
CA CYS A 556 -18.38 -46.13 -3.87
C CYS A 556 -17.56 -44.85 -4.08
N VAL A 557 -16.81 -44.81 -5.18
CA VAL A 557 -16.12 -43.59 -5.65
C VAL A 557 -16.58 -43.22 -7.05
N ILE A 558 -16.45 -41.95 -7.41
CA ILE A 558 -16.75 -41.47 -8.75
C ILE A 558 -15.58 -41.82 -9.68
N LYS A 559 -15.85 -42.58 -10.74
CA LYS A 559 -14.85 -43.01 -11.74
C LYS A 559 -14.86 -42.14 -12.99
N ALA A 560 -16.03 -41.71 -13.43
CA ALA A 560 -16.14 -40.85 -14.61
C ALA A 560 -17.28 -39.84 -14.48
N VAL A 561 -17.07 -38.67 -15.09
CA VAL A 561 -18.07 -37.61 -15.24
C VAL A 561 -18.11 -37.15 -16.69
N ILE A 562 -19.31 -37.00 -17.22
CA ILE A 562 -19.55 -36.40 -18.52
C ILE A 562 -20.71 -35.42 -18.45
N VAL A 563 -20.55 -34.23 -19.03
CA VAL A 563 -21.65 -33.30 -19.26
C VAL A 563 -21.80 -33.14 -20.75
N VAL A 564 -22.99 -33.33 -21.30
CA VAL A 564 -23.23 -33.22 -22.74
C VAL A 564 -24.39 -32.28 -23.01
N ASP A 565 -24.31 -31.55 -24.12
CA ASP A 565 -25.47 -30.87 -24.68
C ASP A 565 -26.32 -31.81 -25.56
N GLU A 566 -27.50 -31.35 -25.97
CA GLU A 566 -28.41 -32.08 -26.86
C GLU A 566 -27.85 -32.33 -28.29
N LEU A 567 -26.77 -31.63 -28.67
CA LEU A 567 -26.08 -31.83 -29.94
C LEU A 567 -25.04 -32.96 -29.87
N GLY A 568 -24.67 -33.41 -28.66
CA GLY A 568 -23.63 -34.41 -28.42
C GLY A 568 -22.27 -33.81 -28.07
N VAL A 569 -22.17 -32.50 -27.86
CA VAL A 569 -20.90 -31.90 -27.42
C VAL A 569 -20.74 -32.16 -25.92
N ALA A 570 -19.89 -33.12 -25.58
CA ALA A 570 -19.34 -33.20 -24.23
C ALA A 570 -18.58 -31.91 -23.85
N VAL A 571 -18.89 -31.35 -22.70
CA VAL A 571 -18.25 -30.18 -22.10
C VAL A 571 -17.73 -30.57 -20.72
N ALA A 572 -16.68 -29.89 -20.26
CA ALA A 572 -16.30 -30.03 -18.87
C ALA A 572 -17.43 -29.51 -17.96
N PRO A 573 -17.59 -30.07 -16.75
CA PRO A 573 -18.51 -29.56 -15.74
C PRO A 573 -18.50 -28.04 -15.62
N PHE A 574 -19.67 -27.43 -15.45
CA PHE A 574 -19.79 -26.01 -15.18
C PHE A 574 -19.26 -25.68 -13.78
N ALA A 575 -19.09 -24.40 -13.48
CA ALA A 575 -18.54 -23.95 -12.21
C ALA A 575 -19.23 -24.55 -10.98
N VAL A 576 -20.56 -24.69 -11.00
CA VAL A 576 -21.33 -25.31 -9.89
C VAL A 576 -20.96 -26.78 -9.75
N GLY A 577 -21.02 -27.55 -10.84
CA GLY A 577 -20.65 -28.96 -10.82
C GLY A 577 -19.17 -29.19 -10.45
N ARG A 578 -18.25 -28.34 -10.92
CA ARG A 578 -16.83 -28.38 -10.51
C ARG A 578 -16.67 -28.16 -9.02
N ALA A 579 -17.31 -27.12 -8.48
CA ALA A 579 -17.24 -26.80 -7.05
C ALA A 579 -17.78 -27.96 -6.23
N PHE A 580 -19.00 -28.41 -6.54
CA PHE A 580 -19.65 -29.52 -5.86
C PHE A 580 -18.78 -30.78 -5.84
N LEU A 581 -18.28 -31.22 -7.00
CA LEU A 581 -17.43 -32.41 -7.07
C LEU A 581 -16.11 -32.24 -6.33
N SER A 582 -15.46 -31.07 -6.39
CA SER A 582 -14.19 -30.84 -5.70
C SER A 582 -14.31 -30.81 -4.18
N GLU A 583 -15.50 -30.46 -3.66
CA GLU A 583 -15.77 -30.39 -2.22
C GLU A 583 -16.09 -31.76 -1.60
N LEU A 584 -16.35 -32.80 -2.41
CA LEU A 584 -16.56 -34.18 -1.93
C LEU A 584 -15.29 -34.82 -1.34
N GLY A 585 -14.13 -34.21 -1.58
CA GLY A 585 -12.84 -34.72 -1.13
C GLY A 585 -12.18 -35.70 -2.11
N LYS A 586 -10.88 -35.93 -1.90
CA LYS A 586 -10.05 -36.76 -2.81
C LYS A 586 -10.45 -38.23 -2.80
N GLU A 587 -10.84 -38.77 -1.66
CA GLU A 587 -11.23 -40.17 -1.52
C GLU A 587 -12.45 -40.50 -2.40
N ALA A 588 -13.42 -39.59 -2.48
CA ALA A 588 -14.63 -39.74 -3.30
C ALA A 588 -14.38 -39.62 -4.81
N THR A 589 -13.27 -39.01 -5.22
CA THR A 589 -13.02 -38.59 -6.61
C THR A 589 -11.66 -39.02 -7.15
N GLU A 590 -10.95 -39.91 -6.44
CA GLU A 590 -9.60 -40.32 -6.81
C GLU A 590 -9.57 -40.97 -8.20
N GLY A 591 -8.79 -40.38 -9.10
CA GLY A 591 -8.69 -40.83 -10.48
C GLY A 591 -9.94 -40.59 -11.33
N CYS A 592 -10.91 -39.80 -10.84
CA CYS A 592 -12.11 -39.46 -11.59
C CYS A 592 -11.76 -38.80 -12.94
N MET A 593 -12.17 -39.45 -14.03
CA MET A 593 -11.97 -38.97 -15.39
C MET A 593 -13.13 -38.07 -15.83
N VAL A 594 -12.80 -36.90 -16.37
CA VAL A 594 -13.76 -35.97 -16.96
C VAL A 594 -13.57 -35.95 -18.47
N PHE A 595 -14.63 -36.30 -19.19
CA PHE A 595 -14.62 -36.31 -20.66
C PHE A 595 -15.19 -35.01 -21.21
N TYR A 596 -14.48 -34.39 -22.15
CA TYR A 596 -14.91 -33.15 -22.78
C TYR A 596 -14.36 -33.01 -24.20
N HIS A 597 -15.09 -32.29 -25.05
CA HIS A 597 -14.61 -31.92 -26.36
C HIS A 597 -13.76 -30.67 -26.32
N ALA A 598 -12.62 -30.72 -27.00
CA ALA A 598 -11.74 -29.58 -27.25
C ALA A 598 -11.50 -29.41 -28.75
N LYS A 599 -11.05 -28.22 -29.18
CA LYS A 599 -10.55 -28.05 -30.55
C LYS A 599 -9.35 -28.97 -30.79
N GLY A 600 -9.40 -29.74 -31.87
CA GLY A 600 -8.29 -30.57 -32.32
C GLY A 600 -7.11 -29.71 -32.77
N LYS A 601 -5.90 -30.30 -32.76
CA LYS A 601 -4.72 -29.68 -33.40
C LYS A 601 -4.55 -30.31 -34.77
N LYS A 602 -4.47 -29.52 -35.84
CA LYS A 602 -3.86 -29.96 -37.11
C LYS A 602 -2.35 -29.86 -36.97
N ASP A 603 -1.62 -30.73 -37.68
CA ASP A 603 -0.17 -30.56 -37.88
C ASP A 603 0.07 -29.15 -38.48
N GLY A 604 0.54 -28.21 -37.65
CA GLY A 604 0.76 -26.81 -38.01
C GLY A 604 -0.37 -25.80 -37.72
N GLY A 605 -1.46 -26.14 -37.02
CA GLY A 605 -2.52 -25.15 -36.67
C GLY A 605 -3.71 -25.67 -35.85
N GLU A 606 -4.70 -24.81 -35.55
CA GLU A 606 -5.97 -25.25 -34.95
C GLU A 606 -6.79 -26.06 -35.99
N GLY A 607 -7.21 -27.27 -35.65
CA GLY A 607 -8.15 -28.06 -36.44
C GLY A 607 -9.58 -27.56 -36.27
N ASN A 608 -10.41 -27.71 -37.31
CA ASN A 608 -11.82 -27.29 -37.25
C ASN A 608 -12.70 -28.25 -36.46
N LYS A 609 -12.27 -29.49 -36.23
CA LYS A 609 -13.06 -30.51 -35.54
C LYS A 609 -12.85 -30.47 -34.03
N PHE A 610 -13.89 -30.88 -33.31
CA PHE A 610 -13.85 -31.13 -31.88
C PHE A 610 -13.45 -32.58 -31.63
N GLU A 611 -12.43 -32.76 -30.81
CA GLU A 611 -11.90 -34.05 -30.40
C GLU A 611 -12.22 -34.26 -28.92
N MET A 612 -12.64 -35.48 -28.58
CA MET A 612 -12.82 -35.88 -27.20
C MET A 612 -11.45 -35.89 -26.49
N LYS A 613 -11.43 -35.35 -25.28
CA LYS A 613 -10.28 -35.36 -24.39
C LYS A 613 -10.72 -35.82 -23.01
N VAL A 614 -9.74 -36.28 -22.25
CA VAL A 614 -9.89 -36.65 -20.85
C VAL A 614 -9.01 -35.73 -20.00
N ILE A 615 -9.52 -35.33 -18.85
CA ILE A 615 -8.80 -34.59 -17.81
C ILE A 615 -9.23 -35.15 -16.45
N THR A 616 -8.34 -35.16 -15.47
CA THR A 616 -8.74 -35.55 -14.11
C THR A 616 -9.58 -34.44 -13.47
N LEU A 617 -10.43 -34.78 -12.51
CA LEU A 617 -11.18 -33.77 -11.77
C LEU A 617 -10.26 -32.78 -11.03
N ASP A 618 -9.15 -33.25 -10.45
CA ASP A 618 -8.18 -32.42 -9.75
C ASP A 618 -7.55 -31.36 -10.67
N ASP A 619 -7.18 -31.74 -11.89
CA ASP A 619 -6.64 -30.81 -12.90
C ASP A 619 -7.69 -29.82 -13.41
N LEU A 620 -8.97 -30.10 -13.21
CA LEU A 620 -10.07 -29.25 -13.65
C LEU A 620 -10.33 -28.06 -12.71
N VAL A 621 -9.86 -28.17 -11.47
CA VAL A 621 -10.13 -27.21 -10.38
C VAL A 621 -8.81 -26.73 -9.72
N PRO A 622 -7.86 -26.18 -10.50
CA PRO A 622 -6.56 -25.79 -9.96
C PRO A 622 -6.67 -24.63 -8.98
N GLY A 623 -5.86 -24.65 -7.92
CA GLY A 623 -5.82 -23.57 -6.93
C GLY A 623 -7.17 -23.37 -6.24
N LEU A 624 -7.76 -24.44 -5.72
CA LEU A 624 -8.86 -24.32 -4.76
C LEU A 624 -8.42 -23.42 -3.61
N PRO A 625 -9.23 -22.44 -3.19
CA PRO A 625 -8.88 -21.62 -2.05
C PRO A 625 -8.74 -22.51 -0.80
N GLU A 626 -7.51 -22.65 -0.30
CA GLU A 626 -7.25 -23.23 1.01
C GLU A 626 -7.76 -22.25 2.07
N PHE A 627 -9.02 -22.40 2.46
CA PHE A 627 -9.53 -21.76 3.68
C PHE A 627 -8.94 -22.51 4.86
N ASP A 628 -7.82 -21.99 5.38
CA ASP A 628 -7.37 -22.39 6.70
C ASP A 628 -8.48 -21.98 7.68
N VAL A 629 -9.22 -22.95 8.21
CA VAL A 629 -10.39 -22.70 9.06
C VAL A 629 -10.00 -21.86 10.29
N GLY A 630 -8.70 -21.86 10.67
CA GLY A 630 -8.14 -21.01 11.71
C GLY A 630 -8.11 -19.50 11.38
N ASP A 631 -8.15 -19.10 10.10
CA ASP A 631 -8.16 -17.69 9.68
C ASP A 631 -9.57 -17.07 9.73
N LEU A 632 -10.62 -17.91 9.71
CA LEU A 632 -11.99 -17.47 9.93
C LEU A 632 -12.22 -17.40 11.44
N ASN A 633 -12.06 -16.19 11.99
CA ASN A 633 -12.33 -15.89 13.40
C ASN A 633 -13.85 -15.93 13.66
N LEU A 634 -14.47 -17.11 13.54
CA LEU A 634 -15.91 -17.36 13.70
C LEU A 634 -16.36 -17.22 15.16
N ASN A 635 -15.43 -17.02 16.10
CA ASN A 635 -15.70 -16.82 17.53
C ASN A 635 -16.09 -15.37 17.88
N GLY A 636 -16.50 -14.56 16.89
CA GLY A 636 -16.83 -13.15 17.05
C GLY A 636 -18.33 -12.82 17.13
N HIS A 637 -19.19 -13.82 17.35
CA HIS A 637 -20.61 -13.61 17.63
C HIS A 637 -20.92 -13.75 19.12
#